data_AF-A0A813JQG2-F1
#
_entry.id   AF-A0A813JQG2-F1
#
_cell.length_a   1.000
_cell.length_b   1.000
_cell.length_c   1.000
_cell.angle_alpha   90.00
_cell.angle_beta   90.00
_cell.angle_gamma   90.00
#
_symmetry.space_group_name_H-M   'P 1'
#
loop_
_entity.id
_entity.type
_entity.pdbx_description
1 polymer ?
#
loop_
_entity_poly.entity_id
_entity_poly.type
_entity_poly.pdbx_seq_one_letter_code
_entity_poly.pdbx_strand_id
1 'polypeptide(L)'
;MAASQLETLKVPTGLGNLQALGKASLTGYDVRSGNPSSDSNRLVLSAGRLRAAPGGAITRLSFSYRYVVGYSSWPDNGKKGPSFELVAFKETGERLQSIYASAEFAARPFCWDSGEGGHPKNYSSPVSVEVPLSIPLDEAVQLEILFTNNSRNMHLQGAEGEGCELQMEVQTRSGRGLAGPAEPKSTPEVKPVQAAPAPSQAVAVPTPNAGTGGGPDVIRLPDYTSGAIIENKEIDPGSGDFTFTAMIKPSALKSSIIWSIDRSVDKRQCRLEFDGWGYLNFVVNCLGTSSHGLIADGRYLGNLYTPTNIVPGDSAQVTITRSLQDFKIYVDGVLKASHTAVTDERLPPNGDGKVFRLGSRFPQNSNGAELPFLGSITGATYFKRCLSATEVEALGVGTRTKPLVGMPETPGTFVVVGNQPEGCEQGRFFEFRAADLTAIIGPWASQGGGEHRFVHVKGGDGAVLRARNSRTGKEDGVLLWGCKTGGGAYGCWNPSEYATPTDWQPGDKVELLDYGAAYEELGLGSALPVVKHEATTGTGWNLSGEHIMWGRCGIVGNYWKALEVQFDFGRKYRVTGVRTDCLDLPFDIYYLAEGGDWVKFGIGLTGATAVSAVVTSACKISWNETNMFQLRGLSTMRSGGGIHAEFLGDDAVRGDPGNATNTVSPGNNEAVASPPLLASPILSISTVIELASKAPTTATALGAAKLARLTERSVLDGIQACLTTRADWLGVGKDVEDKSSTYSGLQVCAAWSVSHKIELGRYELAKQELQQHLEDNPGGFPSLELGTGSWASRLGMTLDPALNEVLLVHGTEPGALAAVLSGGLNERYSSGLFGAGSYMADDAGKADQYCTMDGVKQKNKLHDCLYPGDVEHPGNVRYMLFCRVLLGHFTETLDGASRKHDGLDLFAGPEKRELVNIPGVDPPAAYHALVAQTGKAVKRYREIVVFHADRIVIDHLIAYQRVVA
;
A
#
# COMPACT_ATOMS: atom_id res chain seq x y z
N MET A 1 60.04 13.52 -26.08
CA MET A 1 59.22 12.40 -25.60
C MET A 1 58.00 12.98 -24.90
N ALA A 2 56.83 13.02 -25.55
CA ALA A 2 55.60 13.46 -24.90
C ALA A 2 55.06 12.33 -24.01
N ALA A 3 54.87 12.62 -22.72
CA ALA A 3 54.37 11.69 -21.72
C ALA A 3 52.95 11.25 -22.07
N SER A 4 52.64 9.95 -21.92
CA SER A 4 51.27 9.44 -21.99
C SER A 4 50.43 10.13 -20.90
N GLN A 5 49.34 10.79 -21.27
CA GLN A 5 48.43 11.37 -20.29
C GLN A 5 47.63 10.26 -19.62
N LEU A 6 47.67 10.24 -18.30
CA LEU A 6 46.77 9.44 -17.45
C LEU A 6 45.55 10.30 -17.13
N GLU A 7 44.36 9.73 -17.27
CA GLU A 7 43.10 10.37 -16.94
C GLU A 7 42.43 9.58 -15.81
N THR A 8 41.93 10.27 -14.78
CA THR A 8 41.16 9.66 -13.69
C THR A 8 39.70 10.01 -13.86
N LEU A 9 38.87 8.99 -14.03
CA LEU A 9 37.43 9.06 -14.18
C LEU A 9 36.77 8.63 -12.86
N LYS A 10 35.94 9.50 -12.28
CA LYS A 10 35.03 9.09 -11.20
C LYS A 10 33.86 8.36 -11.82
N VAL A 11 33.59 7.13 -11.39
CA VAL A 11 32.43 6.35 -11.82
C VAL A 11 31.31 6.60 -10.81
N PRO A 12 30.22 7.28 -11.19
CA PRO A 12 29.06 7.44 -10.33
C PRO A 12 28.54 6.07 -9.88
N THR A 13 28.55 5.85 -8.57
CA THR A 13 28.12 4.59 -7.94
C THR A 13 26.95 4.81 -6.97
N GLY A 14 26.36 6.01 -6.96
CA GLY A 14 25.10 6.26 -6.27
C GLY A 14 23.94 5.43 -6.88
N LEU A 15 22.91 5.17 -6.08
CA LEU A 15 21.79 4.27 -6.40
C LEU A 15 21.15 4.49 -7.78
N GLY A 16 21.02 5.75 -8.23
CA GLY A 16 20.46 6.07 -9.54
C GLY A 16 21.33 5.68 -10.74
N ASN A 17 22.58 5.27 -10.51
CA ASN A 17 23.56 4.87 -11.54
C ASN A 17 23.87 3.37 -11.50
N LEU A 18 23.07 2.60 -10.76
CA LEU A 18 23.19 1.16 -10.62
C LEU A 18 21.95 0.50 -11.23
N GLN A 19 22.14 -0.62 -11.91
CA GLN A 19 21.04 -1.44 -12.40
C GLN A 19 21.16 -2.85 -11.83
N ALA A 20 20.21 -3.24 -10.99
CA ALA A 20 20.17 -4.59 -10.44
C ALA A 20 19.54 -5.57 -11.43
N LEU A 21 20.21 -6.71 -11.63
CA LEU A 21 19.74 -7.80 -12.48
C LEU A 21 19.60 -9.08 -11.65
N GLY A 22 18.60 -9.90 -12.00
CA GLY A 22 18.23 -11.08 -11.22
C GLY A 22 17.49 -10.69 -9.94
N LYS A 23 17.93 -11.21 -8.79
CA LYS A 23 17.34 -10.91 -7.47
C LYS A 23 18.14 -9.89 -6.67
N ALA A 24 19.22 -9.33 -7.20
CA ALA A 24 19.87 -8.17 -6.58
C ALA A 24 18.86 -7.03 -6.47
N SER A 25 18.99 -6.18 -5.46
CA SER A 25 18.11 -5.03 -5.31
C SER A 25 18.85 -3.82 -4.76
N LEU A 26 18.33 -2.66 -5.13
CA LEU A 26 18.78 -1.36 -4.67
C LEU A 26 17.82 -0.89 -3.58
N THR A 27 18.31 -0.51 -2.41
CA THR A 27 17.49 0.15 -1.38
C THR A 27 17.80 1.64 -1.34
N GLY A 28 17.15 2.39 -0.44
CA GLY A 28 17.46 3.81 -0.27
C GLY A 28 18.85 4.11 0.30
N TYR A 29 19.61 3.10 0.76
CA TYR A 29 20.89 3.31 1.47
C TYR A 29 21.92 2.18 1.32
N ASP A 30 21.56 1.01 0.75
CA ASP A 30 22.48 -0.08 0.42
C ASP A 30 22.15 -0.80 -0.91
N VAL A 31 23.10 -1.59 -1.41
CA VAL A 31 22.93 -2.57 -2.49
C VAL A 31 22.83 -3.95 -1.90
N ARG A 32 21.93 -4.78 -2.41
CA ARG A 32 21.71 -6.14 -1.88
C ARG A 32 21.95 -7.21 -2.89
N SER A 33 22.51 -8.29 -2.38
CA SER A 33 22.86 -9.44 -3.18
C SER A 33 21.68 -10.36 -3.52
N GLY A 34 20.45 -10.07 -3.07
CA GLY A 34 19.26 -10.89 -3.32
C GLY A 34 18.99 -11.98 -2.28
N ASN A 35 18.13 -12.96 -2.58
CA ASN A 35 17.69 -13.95 -1.58
C ASN A 35 18.81 -14.94 -1.19
N PRO A 36 18.82 -15.47 0.03
CA PRO A 36 19.84 -16.42 0.48
C PRO A 36 19.94 -17.68 -0.41
N SER A 37 18.82 -18.12 -0.99
CA SER A 37 18.72 -19.33 -1.82
C SER A 37 19.01 -19.11 -3.31
N SER A 38 19.52 -17.94 -3.71
CA SER A 38 19.85 -17.68 -5.13
C SER A 38 21.35 -17.76 -5.36
N ASP A 39 21.77 -18.53 -6.36
CA ASP A 39 23.17 -18.91 -6.53
C ASP A 39 24.03 -17.86 -7.25
N SER A 40 23.45 -16.84 -7.90
CA SER A 40 24.20 -15.66 -8.36
C SER A 40 23.28 -14.49 -8.74
N ASN A 41 23.67 -13.26 -8.38
CA ASN A 41 22.97 -12.03 -8.75
C ASN A 41 23.96 -10.98 -9.26
N ARG A 42 23.52 -10.05 -10.11
CA ARG A 42 24.42 -9.10 -10.78
C ARG A 42 23.96 -7.66 -10.60
N LEU A 43 24.92 -6.75 -10.56
CA LEU A 43 24.71 -5.32 -10.51
C LEU A 43 25.54 -4.65 -11.60
N VAL A 44 24.88 -4.02 -12.56
CA VAL A 44 25.53 -3.28 -13.64
C VAL A 44 25.78 -1.85 -13.17
N LEU A 45 27.01 -1.36 -13.32
CA LEU A 45 27.35 0.04 -13.07
C LEU A 45 26.99 0.85 -14.32
N SER A 46 25.83 1.48 -14.37
CA SER A 46 25.32 2.15 -15.59
C SER A 46 26.27 3.24 -16.09
N ALA A 47 26.94 3.95 -15.19
CA ALA A 47 27.98 4.93 -15.52
C ALA A 47 29.41 4.33 -15.59
N GLY A 48 29.55 3.02 -15.41
CA GLY A 48 30.79 2.25 -15.51
C GLY A 48 31.08 1.72 -16.92
N ARG A 49 30.45 2.30 -17.95
CA ARG A 49 30.74 2.02 -19.35
C ARG A 49 31.89 2.90 -19.82
N LEU A 50 33.05 2.28 -20.06
CA LEU A 50 34.29 2.97 -20.38
C LEU A 50 34.66 2.79 -21.86
N ARG A 51 35.10 3.88 -22.50
CA ARG A 51 35.64 3.90 -23.86
C ARG A 51 36.90 4.77 -23.89
N ALA A 52 37.92 4.36 -24.63
CA ALA A 52 39.11 5.16 -24.89
C ALA A 52 39.45 5.18 -26.38
N ALA A 53 40.34 6.09 -26.78
CA ALA A 53 40.94 6.07 -28.11
C ALA A 53 41.73 4.75 -28.34
N PRO A 54 41.85 4.26 -29.59
CA PRO A 54 42.55 3.02 -29.91
C PRO A 54 43.93 2.91 -29.25
N GLY A 55 44.20 1.77 -28.60
CA GLY A 55 45.41 1.54 -27.79
C GLY A 55 45.35 2.07 -26.36
N GLY A 56 44.18 2.51 -25.89
CA GLY A 56 43.95 2.87 -24.50
C GLY A 56 43.78 1.66 -23.58
N ALA A 57 43.98 1.84 -22.28
CA ALA A 57 43.77 0.79 -21.28
C ALA A 57 43.34 1.34 -19.92
N ILE A 58 42.59 0.55 -19.16
CA ILE A 58 42.39 0.79 -17.73
C ILE A 58 43.66 0.37 -17.00
N THR A 59 44.30 1.33 -16.33
CA THR A 59 45.58 1.12 -15.64
C THR A 59 45.44 1.01 -14.14
N ARG A 60 44.36 1.54 -13.56
CA ARG A 60 44.08 1.48 -12.13
C ARG A 60 42.59 1.52 -11.88
N LEU A 61 42.11 0.80 -10.86
CA LEU A 61 40.78 0.98 -10.31
C LEU A 61 40.86 1.03 -8.78
N SER A 62 40.19 2.00 -8.17
CA SER A 62 40.04 2.09 -6.72
C SER A 62 38.59 2.33 -6.32
N PHE A 63 38.15 1.74 -5.21
CA PHE A 63 36.83 1.95 -4.62
C PHE A 63 36.87 1.57 -3.14
N SER A 64 35.87 1.99 -2.37
CA SER A 64 35.74 1.58 -0.97
C SER A 64 34.33 1.10 -0.67
N TYR A 65 34.22 0.07 0.17
CA TYR A 65 32.93 -0.52 0.52
C TYR A 65 32.86 -0.91 2.00
N ARG A 66 31.64 -1.03 2.50
CA ARG A 66 31.30 -1.66 3.77
C ARG A 66 30.30 -2.76 3.50
N TYR A 67 30.27 -3.78 4.34
CA TYR A 67 29.35 -4.90 4.17
C TYR A 67 28.65 -5.28 5.47
N VAL A 68 27.48 -5.91 5.33
CA VAL A 68 26.79 -6.65 6.39
C VAL A 68 26.21 -7.92 5.78
N VAL A 69 26.27 -9.03 6.52
CA VAL A 69 25.71 -10.32 6.10
C VAL A 69 24.29 -10.45 6.66
N GLY A 70 23.33 -10.69 5.78
CA GLY A 70 21.90 -10.80 6.10
C GLY A 70 21.43 -12.23 6.37
N TYR A 71 20.11 -12.35 6.54
CA TYR A 71 19.38 -13.54 6.97
C TYR A 71 19.81 -14.86 6.33
N SER A 72 19.99 -15.88 7.17
CA SER A 72 19.81 -17.29 6.80
C SER A 72 18.62 -17.88 7.53
N SER A 73 17.99 -18.91 6.96
CA SER A 73 17.03 -19.74 7.69
C SER A 73 17.68 -20.62 8.78
N TRP A 74 18.98 -20.48 9.04
CA TRP A 74 19.76 -21.39 9.89
C TRP A 74 20.92 -20.67 10.60
N PRO A 75 21.04 -20.75 11.95
CA PRO A 75 22.21 -20.24 12.67
C PRO A 75 23.49 -20.95 12.21
N ASP A 76 24.62 -20.23 12.25
CA ASP A 76 25.95 -20.62 11.73
C ASP A 76 26.25 -22.13 11.83
N ASN A 77 26.09 -22.81 10.71
CA ASN A 77 26.25 -24.27 10.57
C ASN A 77 27.50 -24.65 9.76
N GLY A 78 28.52 -23.78 9.73
CA GLY A 78 29.77 -24.03 8.99
C GLY A 78 29.64 -23.97 7.47
N LYS A 79 28.52 -23.44 6.95
CA LYS A 79 28.35 -23.16 5.52
C LYS A 79 29.12 -21.91 5.10
N LYS A 80 29.50 -21.88 3.82
CA LYS A 80 30.21 -20.75 3.22
C LYS A 80 29.41 -19.45 3.32
N GLY A 81 30.06 -18.35 3.64
CA GLY A 81 29.47 -17.02 3.67
C GLY A 81 29.28 -16.41 2.27
N PRO A 82 28.57 -15.27 2.15
CA PRO A 82 28.43 -14.59 0.87
C PRO A 82 29.73 -13.86 0.49
N SER A 83 29.89 -13.57 -0.80
CA SER A 83 30.99 -12.77 -1.35
C SER A 83 30.54 -12.03 -2.61
N PHE A 84 31.38 -11.12 -3.11
CA PHE A 84 31.17 -10.50 -4.40
C PHE A 84 32.46 -10.35 -5.21
N GLU A 85 32.29 -10.14 -6.51
CA GLU A 85 33.36 -9.93 -7.47
C GLU A 85 33.07 -8.71 -8.34
N LEU A 86 34.03 -7.81 -8.52
CA LEU A 86 33.99 -6.75 -9.51
C LEU A 86 34.65 -7.26 -10.81
N VAL A 87 33.90 -7.23 -11.91
CA VAL A 87 34.29 -7.84 -13.17
C VAL A 87 34.13 -6.85 -14.32
N ALA A 88 35.07 -6.88 -15.26
CA ALA A 88 34.95 -6.20 -16.54
C ALA A 88 34.37 -7.13 -17.60
N PHE A 89 33.40 -6.64 -18.36
CA PHE A 89 32.75 -7.30 -19.50
C PHE A 89 32.93 -6.47 -20.77
N LYS A 90 32.96 -7.12 -21.93
CA LYS A 90 32.79 -6.46 -23.23
C LYS A 90 31.33 -6.07 -23.43
N GLU A 91 31.07 -5.15 -24.36
CA GLU A 91 29.72 -4.78 -24.78
C GLU A 91 28.91 -5.97 -25.33
N THR A 92 29.59 -7.01 -25.82
CA THR A 92 28.97 -8.27 -26.27
C THR A 92 28.53 -9.20 -25.13
N GLY A 93 28.84 -8.86 -23.86
CA GLY A 93 28.57 -9.68 -22.68
C GLY A 93 29.66 -10.71 -22.35
N GLU A 94 30.76 -10.73 -23.10
CA GLU A 94 31.90 -11.60 -22.81
C GLU A 94 32.70 -11.08 -21.60
N ARG A 95 32.98 -11.96 -20.63
CA ARG A 95 33.77 -11.63 -19.44
C ARG A 95 35.24 -11.44 -19.79
N LEU A 96 35.81 -10.27 -19.50
CA LEU A 96 37.22 -9.95 -19.74
C LEU A 96 38.11 -10.37 -18.57
N GLN A 97 37.88 -9.77 -17.40
CA GLN A 97 38.77 -9.93 -16.25
C GLN A 97 38.02 -9.73 -14.94
N SER A 98 38.32 -10.58 -13.96
CA SER A 98 38.03 -10.31 -12.55
C SER A 98 38.99 -9.25 -12.03
N ILE A 99 38.46 -8.10 -11.65
CA ILE A 99 39.25 -6.98 -11.14
C ILE A 99 39.50 -7.18 -9.65
N TYR A 100 38.46 -7.56 -8.91
CA TYR A 100 38.54 -7.76 -7.47
C TYR A 100 37.55 -8.85 -7.05
N ALA A 101 37.98 -9.73 -6.16
CA ALA A 101 37.11 -10.68 -5.47
C ALA A 101 37.22 -10.42 -3.97
N SER A 102 36.08 -10.26 -3.30
CA SER A 102 36.06 -10.14 -1.85
C SER A 102 36.44 -11.47 -1.20
N ALA A 103 36.89 -11.42 0.06
CA ALA A 103 36.87 -12.61 0.90
C ALA A 103 35.43 -13.13 1.06
N GLU A 104 35.31 -14.39 1.44
CA GLU A 104 34.05 -14.95 1.91
C GLU A 104 33.72 -14.34 3.28
N PHE A 105 32.56 -13.71 3.40
CA PHE A 105 32.21 -12.97 4.62
C PHE A 105 31.56 -13.88 5.66
N ALA A 106 32.18 -13.98 6.84
CA ALA A 106 31.54 -14.66 7.96
C ALA A 106 30.27 -13.92 8.39
N ALA A 107 29.28 -14.66 8.91
CA ALA A 107 28.04 -14.04 9.39
C ALA A 107 28.31 -13.04 10.53
N ARG A 108 29.32 -13.28 11.39
CA ARG A 108 29.66 -12.45 12.54
C ARG A 108 31.05 -11.80 12.39
N PRO A 109 31.29 -10.61 12.96
CA PRO A 109 30.38 -9.84 13.83
C PRO A 109 29.33 -8.98 13.08
N PHE A 110 29.49 -8.79 11.77
CA PHE A 110 28.63 -7.91 10.98
C PHE A 110 27.43 -8.67 10.41
N CYS A 111 26.49 -9.02 11.29
CA CYS A 111 25.27 -9.76 10.97
C CYS A 111 24.01 -8.93 11.14
N TRP A 112 23.01 -9.18 10.29
CA TRP A 112 21.66 -8.65 10.49
C TRP A 112 20.79 -9.51 11.45
N ASP A 113 21.23 -10.73 11.83
CA ASP A 113 20.40 -11.76 12.50
C ASP A 113 20.22 -11.62 14.03
N SER A 114 20.50 -10.48 14.67
CA SER A 114 20.22 -10.27 16.09
C SER A 114 19.06 -9.30 16.30
N GLY A 115 18.04 -9.73 17.07
CA GLY A 115 16.85 -8.97 17.47
C GLY A 115 17.10 -7.79 18.41
N GLU A 116 18.14 -6.99 18.16
CA GLU A 116 18.47 -5.72 18.81
C GLU A 116 18.61 -4.59 17.77
N GLY A 117 17.69 -4.53 16.80
CA GLY A 117 17.64 -3.44 15.83
C GLY A 117 18.73 -3.53 14.75
N GLY A 118 18.33 -3.95 13.55
CA GLY A 118 19.11 -3.74 12.33
C GLY A 118 19.30 -2.24 12.09
N HIS A 119 20.34 -1.66 12.70
CA HIS A 119 20.70 -0.26 12.59
C HIS A 119 21.59 -0.06 11.35
N PRO A 120 21.48 1.06 10.60
CA PRO A 120 22.46 1.46 9.56
C PRO A 120 23.92 1.59 10.03
N LYS A 121 24.23 1.28 11.31
CA LYS A 121 25.57 1.36 11.91
C LYS A 121 26.25 0.00 12.07
N ASN A 122 25.58 -1.13 11.78
CA ASN A 122 26.17 -2.47 11.94
C ASN A 122 26.87 -3.00 10.67
N TYR A 123 27.49 -2.09 9.90
CA TYR A 123 28.35 -2.47 8.78
C TYR A 123 29.78 -2.68 9.26
N SER A 124 30.54 -3.44 8.48
CA SER A 124 31.98 -3.54 8.65
C SER A 124 32.65 -2.17 8.72
N SER A 125 33.87 -2.12 9.25
CA SER A 125 34.74 -0.98 8.94
C SER A 125 34.93 -0.87 7.42
N PRO A 126 35.11 0.36 6.86
CA PRO A 126 35.40 0.54 5.45
C PRO A 126 36.58 -0.29 4.98
N VAL A 127 36.40 -0.95 3.84
CA VAL A 127 37.43 -1.69 3.11
C VAL A 127 37.75 -0.90 1.85
N SER A 128 38.98 -0.41 1.76
CA SER A 128 39.48 0.28 0.57
C SER A 128 40.22 -0.70 -0.33
N VAL A 129 39.90 -0.64 -1.62
CA VAL A 129 40.45 -1.49 -2.66
C VAL A 129 41.14 -0.61 -3.68
N GLU A 130 42.37 -0.97 -4.04
CA GLU A 130 43.11 -0.38 -5.15
C GLU A 130 43.79 -1.51 -5.92
N VAL A 131 43.49 -1.60 -7.22
CA VAL A 131 43.97 -2.66 -8.10
C VAL A 131 44.70 -2.03 -9.30
N PRO A 132 45.99 -2.33 -9.52
CA PRO A 132 46.66 -2.01 -10.77
C PRO A 132 46.14 -2.94 -11.88
N LEU A 133 45.84 -2.36 -13.04
CA LEU A 133 45.20 -3.06 -14.15
C LEU A 133 45.96 -2.84 -15.46
N SER A 134 45.65 -3.68 -16.45
CA SER A 134 46.10 -3.49 -17.83
C SER A 134 45.01 -4.00 -18.78
N ILE A 135 43.76 -3.60 -18.54
CA ILE A 135 42.61 -4.02 -19.36
C ILE A 135 42.58 -3.15 -20.61
N PRO A 136 42.78 -3.70 -21.81
CA PRO A 136 42.71 -2.92 -23.04
C PRO A 136 41.30 -2.38 -23.27
N LEU A 137 41.20 -1.13 -23.73
CA LEU A 137 39.96 -0.44 -24.09
C LEU A 137 39.84 -0.35 -25.63
N ASP A 138 40.18 -1.44 -26.33
CA ASP A 138 40.04 -1.54 -27.79
C ASP A 138 38.56 -1.51 -28.23
N GLU A 139 37.67 -1.86 -27.30
CA GLU A 139 36.22 -1.74 -27.40
C GLU A 139 35.64 -1.25 -26.05
N ALA A 140 34.33 -1.00 -26.00
CA ALA A 140 33.69 -0.52 -24.78
C ALA A 140 33.67 -1.61 -23.70
N VAL A 141 34.08 -1.24 -22.48
CA VAL A 141 34.09 -2.13 -21.32
C VAL A 141 33.00 -1.71 -20.34
N GLN A 142 32.23 -2.69 -19.87
CA GLN A 142 31.20 -2.54 -18.85
C GLN A 142 31.69 -3.14 -17.53
N LEU A 143 31.60 -2.38 -16.44
CA LEU A 143 31.89 -2.87 -15.10
C LEU A 143 30.62 -3.41 -14.43
N GLU A 144 30.73 -4.59 -13.82
CA GLU A 144 29.63 -5.25 -13.09
C GLU A 144 30.11 -5.82 -11.75
N ILE A 145 29.22 -5.83 -10.74
CA ILE A 145 29.42 -6.55 -9.48
C ILE A 145 28.61 -7.85 -9.54
N LEU A 146 29.26 -8.99 -9.32
CA LEU A 146 28.67 -10.31 -9.26
C LEU A 146 28.62 -10.79 -7.80
N PHE A 147 27.44 -11.11 -7.29
CA PHE A 147 27.25 -11.62 -5.94
C PHE A 147 27.17 -13.14 -5.91
N THR A 148 27.75 -13.72 -4.85
CA THR A 148 27.59 -15.13 -4.46
C THR A 148 27.01 -15.18 -3.06
N ASN A 149 25.81 -15.74 -2.90
CA ASN A 149 25.08 -15.70 -1.62
C ASN A 149 25.40 -16.89 -0.70
N ASN A 150 25.64 -18.08 -1.23
CA ASN A 150 25.96 -19.27 -0.43
C ASN A 150 24.99 -19.53 0.75
N SER A 151 23.67 -19.46 0.53
CA SER A 151 22.64 -19.59 1.59
C SER A 151 22.54 -18.43 2.58
N ARG A 152 23.18 -17.29 2.30
CA ARG A 152 23.06 -16.02 3.04
C ARG A 152 22.97 -14.85 2.06
N ASN A 153 22.24 -13.80 2.36
CA ASN A 153 22.36 -12.58 1.58
C ASN A 153 23.43 -11.64 2.18
N MET A 154 23.83 -10.63 1.42
CA MET A 154 24.71 -9.57 1.88
C MET A 154 24.26 -8.23 1.36
N HIS A 155 24.59 -7.18 2.10
CA HIS A 155 24.38 -5.81 1.68
C HIS A 155 25.74 -5.10 1.57
N LEU A 156 25.88 -4.23 0.57
CA LEU A 156 27.03 -3.38 0.33
C LEU A 156 26.64 -1.91 0.45
N GLN A 157 27.50 -1.13 1.09
CA GLN A 157 27.37 0.33 1.23
C GLN A 157 28.70 1.02 0.92
N GLY A 158 28.66 2.31 0.59
CA GLY A 158 29.85 3.16 0.49
C GLY A 158 30.60 3.30 1.81
N ALA A 159 31.84 3.80 1.75
CA ALA A 159 32.68 4.00 2.93
C ALA A 159 32.28 5.20 3.81
N GLU A 160 31.67 6.22 3.22
CA GLU A 160 31.37 7.50 3.87
C GLU A 160 29.88 7.85 3.80
N GLY A 161 29.29 8.24 4.93
CA GLY A 161 27.88 8.65 5.03
C GLY A 161 26.87 7.50 4.96
N GLU A 162 25.58 7.84 4.90
CA GLU A 162 24.46 6.87 4.80
C GLU A 162 24.14 6.47 3.34
N GLY A 163 25.06 6.70 2.39
CA GLY A 163 24.85 6.49 0.95
C GLY A 163 25.52 5.22 0.36
N CYS A 164 25.01 4.75 -0.80
CA CYS A 164 25.58 3.61 -1.53
C CYS A 164 26.82 3.92 -2.38
N GLU A 165 27.35 5.14 -2.32
CA GLU A 165 28.42 5.56 -3.22
C GLU A 165 29.73 4.85 -2.84
N LEU A 166 30.14 3.90 -3.68
CA LEU A 166 31.38 3.14 -3.51
C LEU A 166 32.63 3.99 -3.78
N GLN A 167 32.46 5.27 -4.16
CA GLN A 167 33.52 6.22 -4.49
C GLN A 167 34.53 5.62 -5.48
N MET A 168 34.01 5.01 -6.56
CA MET A 168 34.84 4.33 -7.54
C MET A 168 35.57 5.32 -8.45
N GLU A 169 36.88 5.15 -8.56
CA GLU A 169 37.76 5.89 -9.46
C GLU A 169 38.50 4.93 -10.39
N VAL A 170 38.50 5.25 -11.68
CA VAL A 170 39.17 4.45 -12.72
C VAL A 170 40.19 5.33 -13.42
N GLN A 171 41.44 4.88 -13.45
CA GLN A 171 42.49 5.53 -14.22
C GLN A 171 42.64 4.86 -15.58
N THR A 172 42.62 5.66 -16.65
CA THR A 172 42.86 5.21 -18.01
C THR A 172 44.11 5.85 -18.59
N ARG A 173 44.73 5.17 -19.53
CA ARG A 173 45.81 5.69 -20.37
C ARG A 173 45.32 5.75 -21.81
N SER A 174 45.55 6.87 -22.50
CA SER A 174 45.28 6.98 -23.93
C SER A 174 46.40 6.37 -24.78
N GLY A 175 46.04 5.64 -25.83
CA GLY A 175 46.98 5.12 -26.83
C GLY A 175 47.49 6.21 -27.76
N ARG A 176 48.75 6.12 -28.22
CA ARG A 176 49.26 6.98 -29.29
C ARG A 176 48.62 6.55 -30.60
N GLY A 177 47.76 7.39 -31.17
CA GLY A 177 47.20 7.17 -32.50
C GLY A 177 48.29 7.01 -33.55
N LEU A 178 48.31 5.87 -34.23
CA LEU A 178 48.98 5.73 -35.52
C LEU A 178 48.01 6.22 -36.60
N ALA A 179 48.46 7.15 -37.43
CA ALA A 179 47.71 7.68 -38.56
C ALA A 179 47.33 6.57 -39.57
N GLY A 180 46.12 6.66 -40.13
CA GLY A 180 45.45 5.63 -40.93
C GLY A 180 45.99 5.40 -42.36
N PRO A 181 45.20 4.74 -43.24
CA PRO A 181 44.71 5.52 -44.40
C PRO A 181 43.30 5.19 -44.95
N ALA A 182 42.67 6.26 -45.45
CA ALA A 182 41.83 6.45 -46.66
C ALA A 182 40.43 5.80 -46.84
N GLU A 183 39.44 6.68 -47.08
CA GLU A 183 38.15 6.41 -47.74
C GLU A 183 38.31 5.91 -49.20
N PRO A 184 37.27 5.27 -49.79
CA PRO A 184 36.55 5.99 -50.86
C PRO A 184 35.03 5.70 -51.04
N LYS A 185 34.31 6.81 -51.32
CA LYS A 185 33.33 7.08 -52.40
C LYS A 185 31.89 6.51 -52.41
N SER A 186 31.04 7.37 -52.99
CA SER A 186 29.58 7.47 -52.97
C SER A 186 28.84 7.01 -54.24
N THR A 187 27.52 6.81 -54.09
CA THR A 187 26.37 6.98 -55.05
C THR A 187 26.17 5.99 -56.22
N PRO A 188 24.96 5.84 -56.84
CA PRO A 188 23.69 6.60 -56.68
C PRO A 188 22.36 5.79 -56.64
N GLU A 189 21.28 6.57 -56.47
CA GLU A 189 19.83 6.35 -56.40
C GLU A 189 19.13 6.03 -57.75
N VAL A 190 18.00 5.29 -57.77
CA VAL A 190 16.98 5.29 -58.87
C VAL A 190 15.56 5.03 -58.32
N LYS A 191 14.56 5.76 -58.85
CA LYS A 191 13.10 5.68 -58.59
C LYS A 191 12.36 5.67 -59.97
N PRO A 192 11.00 5.65 -60.06
CA PRO A 192 10.09 4.51 -60.27
C PRO A 192 9.36 4.51 -61.66
N VAL A 193 8.45 3.54 -61.95
CA VAL A 193 7.53 3.59 -63.12
C VAL A 193 6.09 3.10 -62.77
N GLN A 194 5.11 3.83 -63.31
CA GLN A 194 3.63 3.71 -63.24
C GLN A 194 3.02 2.67 -64.21
N ALA A 195 1.77 2.24 -63.99
CA ALA A 195 0.59 2.58 -64.84
C ALA A 195 -0.66 1.68 -64.57
N ALA A 196 -1.84 2.28 -64.77
CA ALA A 196 -3.24 1.86 -64.53
C ALA A 196 -3.85 0.98 -65.67
N PRO A 197 -5.18 0.81 -65.92
CA PRO A 197 -6.43 1.21 -65.22
C PRO A 197 -7.63 0.20 -65.19
N ALA A 198 -8.77 0.69 -64.66
CA ALA A 198 -10.21 0.29 -64.54
C ALA A 198 -10.90 -0.42 -65.76
N PRO A 199 -12.20 -0.88 -65.78
CA PRO A 199 -13.42 -0.20 -65.24
C PRO A 199 -14.71 -1.01 -64.85
N SER A 200 -15.72 -0.27 -64.32
CA SER A 200 -17.20 -0.36 -64.52
C SER A 200 -17.98 -1.63 -64.06
N GLN A 201 -19.27 -1.64 -63.66
CA GLN A 201 -20.38 -0.67 -63.59
C GLN A 201 -21.55 -1.26 -62.76
N ALA A 202 -22.31 -0.36 -62.12
CA ALA A 202 -23.78 -0.23 -61.97
C ALA A 202 -24.72 -1.42 -61.57
N VAL A 203 -25.46 -1.35 -60.44
CA VAL A 203 -26.84 -0.82 -60.19
C VAL A 203 -27.95 -1.90 -60.24
N ALA A 204 -28.67 -2.11 -59.13
CA ALA A 204 -30.14 -1.94 -59.00
C ALA A 204 -30.70 -2.53 -57.69
N VAL A 205 -31.57 -1.75 -57.04
CA VAL A 205 -32.42 -2.07 -55.87
C VAL A 205 -33.80 -2.53 -56.40
N PRO A 206 -34.56 -3.39 -55.68
CA PRO A 206 -35.74 -2.86 -55.02
C PRO A 206 -36.04 -3.45 -53.62
N THR A 207 -36.93 -2.70 -52.97
CA THR A 207 -37.34 -2.61 -51.56
C THR A 207 -38.41 -3.66 -51.15
N PRO A 208 -39.03 -3.59 -49.95
CA PRO A 208 -39.09 -4.69 -48.98
C PRO A 208 -40.48 -5.36 -48.92
N ASN A 209 -40.60 -6.47 -48.18
CA ASN A 209 -41.89 -6.83 -47.60
C ASN A 209 -41.81 -7.61 -46.29
N ALA A 210 -42.85 -7.38 -45.50
CA ALA A 210 -43.03 -7.68 -44.10
C ALA A 210 -43.31 -9.16 -43.78
N GLY A 211 -42.88 -9.55 -42.57
CA GLY A 211 -43.75 -10.23 -41.60
C GLY A 211 -43.71 -11.76 -41.59
N THR A 212 -43.28 -12.33 -40.47
CA THR A 212 -43.95 -13.45 -39.77
C THR A 212 -43.26 -13.69 -38.42
N GLY A 213 -44.07 -13.79 -37.36
CA GLY A 213 -43.59 -14.11 -36.02
C GLY A 213 -42.98 -15.52 -35.98
N GLY A 214 -41.72 -15.61 -35.53
CA GLY A 214 -41.05 -16.88 -35.30
C GLY A 214 -41.02 -17.21 -33.82
N GLY A 215 -41.72 -18.28 -33.43
CA GLY A 215 -41.40 -18.98 -32.17
C GLY A 215 -39.95 -19.53 -32.21
N PRO A 216 -39.40 -19.97 -31.06
CA PRO A 216 -38.02 -20.42 -30.98
C PRO A 216 -37.74 -21.61 -31.91
N ASP A 217 -36.69 -21.52 -32.72
CA ASP A 217 -36.13 -22.67 -33.42
C ASP A 217 -35.34 -23.48 -32.39
N VAL A 218 -35.88 -24.61 -31.93
CA VAL A 218 -35.18 -25.53 -31.02
C VAL A 218 -34.09 -26.26 -31.79
N ILE A 219 -32.83 -26.02 -31.43
CA ILE A 219 -31.66 -26.65 -32.07
C ILE A 219 -31.24 -27.83 -31.23
N ARG A 220 -31.22 -29.04 -31.82
CA ARG A 220 -30.57 -30.18 -31.17
C ARG A 220 -29.09 -30.18 -31.53
N LEU A 221 -28.23 -29.78 -30.59
CA LEU A 221 -26.79 -29.97 -30.70
C LEU A 221 -26.43 -31.42 -30.28
N PRO A 222 -25.39 -32.03 -30.88
CA PRO A 222 -25.05 -33.44 -30.64
C PRO A 222 -24.48 -33.68 -29.24
N ASP A 223 -24.51 -34.95 -28.82
CA ASP A 223 -23.78 -35.44 -27.65
C ASP A 223 -22.30 -35.66 -28.01
N TYR A 224 -21.46 -34.73 -27.58
CA TYR A 224 -20.02 -34.68 -27.86
C TYR A 224 -19.22 -35.82 -27.19
N THR A 225 -19.85 -36.65 -26.34
CA THR A 225 -19.18 -37.83 -25.75
C THR A 225 -18.92 -38.95 -26.75
N SER A 226 -19.58 -38.95 -27.91
CA SER A 226 -19.54 -40.05 -28.89
C SER A 226 -18.51 -39.91 -30.02
N GLY A 227 -17.93 -38.72 -30.23
CA GLY A 227 -16.96 -38.46 -31.30
C GLY A 227 -17.51 -38.56 -32.73
N ALA A 228 -18.82 -38.72 -32.93
CA ALA A 228 -19.43 -38.86 -34.26
C ALA A 228 -19.66 -37.50 -34.95
N ILE A 229 -19.29 -37.41 -36.24
CA ILE A 229 -19.58 -36.26 -37.10
C ILE A 229 -21.06 -36.30 -37.49
N ILE A 230 -21.81 -35.26 -37.14
CA ILE A 230 -23.18 -35.06 -37.65
C ILE A 230 -23.28 -33.65 -38.22
N GLU A 231 -23.74 -33.55 -39.48
CA GLU A 231 -24.04 -32.28 -40.13
C GLU A 231 -25.29 -31.66 -39.48
N ASN A 232 -25.14 -30.52 -38.81
CA ASN A 232 -26.25 -29.79 -38.20
C ASN A 232 -27.07 -29.02 -39.24
N LYS A 233 -28.33 -28.74 -38.90
CA LYS A 233 -29.26 -27.92 -39.71
C LYS A 233 -28.68 -26.51 -39.90
N GLU A 234 -28.63 -26.04 -41.15
CA GLU A 234 -28.14 -24.70 -41.49
C GLU A 234 -29.08 -23.63 -40.91
N ILE A 235 -28.52 -22.62 -40.24
CA ILE A 235 -29.28 -21.50 -39.67
C ILE A 235 -28.64 -20.23 -40.17
N ASP A 236 -29.45 -19.41 -40.86
CA ASP A 236 -29.07 -18.07 -41.26
C ASP A 236 -29.43 -17.09 -40.14
N PRO A 237 -28.46 -16.60 -39.33
CA PRO A 237 -28.72 -15.54 -38.38
C PRO A 237 -29.08 -14.20 -39.05
N GLY A 238 -28.84 -14.07 -40.37
CA GLY A 238 -28.95 -12.80 -41.08
C GLY A 238 -27.99 -11.73 -40.54
N SER A 239 -28.17 -10.49 -40.98
CA SER A 239 -27.44 -9.33 -40.44
C SER A 239 -28.04 -8.79 -39.14
N GLY A 240 -29.15 -9.35 -38.66
CA GLY A 240 -29.97 -8.82 -37.57
C GLY A 240 -29.66 -9.34 -36.16
N ASP A 241 -30.47 -8.91 -35.21
CA ASP A 241 -30.41 -9.27 -33.80
C ASP A 241 -30.64 -10.77 -33.58
N PHE A 242 -29.92 -11.36 -32.64
CA PHE A 242 -30.10 -12.78 -32.31
C PHE A 242 -29.87 -13.07 -30.83
N THR A 243 -30.39 -14.21 -30.38
CA THR A 243 -30.03 -14.82 -29.10
C THR A 243 -29.78 -16.31 -29.28
N PHE A 244 -28.68 -16.80 -28.73
CA PHE A 244 -28.38 -18.22 -28.62
C PHE A 244 -28.28 -18.59 -27.15
N THR A 245 -28.96 -19.64 -26.70
CA THR A 245 -28.85 -20.16 -25.34
C THR A 245 -28.57 -21.65 -25.37
N ALA A 246 -27.76 -22.17 -24.46
CA ALA A 246 -27.50 -23.59 -24.32
C ALA A 246 -27.10 -23.95 -22.88
N MET A 247 -27.50 -25.13 -22.42
CA MET A 247 -26.98 -25.73 -21.19
C MET A 247 -25.68 -26.46 -21.51
N ILE A 248 -24.56 -26.04 -20.94
CA ILE A 248 -23.27 -26.70 -21.11
C ILE A 248 -22.80 -27.35 -19.82
N LYS A 249 -22.17 -28.52 -19.94
CA LYS A 249 -21.54 -29.24 -18.84
C LYS A 249 -20.16 -29.72 -19.27
N PRO A 250 -19.09 -28.95 -19.04
CA PRO A 250 -17.72 -29.39 -19.34
C PRO A 250 -17.38 -30.61 -18.49
N SER A 251 -16.61 -31.56 -19.01
CA SER A 251 -16.00 -32.66 -18.24
C SER A 251 -14.52 -32.43 -17.96
N ALA A 252 -13.89 -31.48 -18.65
CA ALA A 252 -12.54 -30.99 -18.36
C ALA A 252 -12.38 -29.54 -18.87
N LEU A 253 -11.55 -28.73 -18.18
CA LEU A 253 -11.14 -27.41 -18.66
C LEU A 253 -9.91 -27.55 -19.56
N LYS A 254 -10.15 -27.63 -20.87
CA LYS A 254 -9.12 -27.54 -21.91
C LYS A 254 -9.60 -26.56 -22.97
N SER A 255 -8.64 -25.96 -23.68
CA SER A 255 -8.95 -25.14 -24.86
C SER A 255 -9.87 -25.91 -25.79
N SER A 256 -11.08 -25.41 -26.00
CA SER A 256 -12.09 -26.11 -26.78
C SER A 256 -13.15 -25.15 -27.32
N ILE A 257 -13.59 -25.36 -28.55
CA ILE A 257 -14.72 -24.59 -29.11
C ILE A 257 -16.01 -25.31 -28.76
N ILE A 258 -16.91 -24.60 -28.09
CA ILE A 258 -18.25 -25.05 -27.73
C ILE A 258 -19.20 -24.86 -28.91
N TRP A 259 -19.07 -23.71 -29.58
CA TRP A 259 -19.90 -23.33 -30.71
C TRP A 259 -19.13 -22.41 -31.66
N SER A 260 -19.34 -22.54 -32.97
CA SER A 260 -18.82 -21.61 -33.95
C SER A 260 -19.82 -21.37 -35.08
N ILE A 261 -19.71 -20.18 -35.66
CA ILE A 261 -20.27 -19.71 -36.92
C ILE A 261 -19.08 -19.50 -37.85
N ASP A 262 -18.90 -20.36 -38.84
CA ASP A 262 -17.78 -20.31 -39.77
C ASP A 262 -18.22 -19.93 -41.19
N ARG A 263 -17.41 -19.11 -41.86
CA ARG A 263 -17.46 -18.90 -43.31
C ARG A 263 -16.20 -19.50 -43.90
N SER A 264 -16.38 -20.59 -44.65
CA SER A 264 -15.32 -21.53 -45.04
C SER A 264 -14.20 -20.97 -45.92
N VAL A 265 -14.13 -19.66 -46.18
CA VAL A 265 -13.24 -19.08 -47.20
C VAL A 265 -12.51 -17.80 -46.78
N ASP A 266 -12.96 -17.04 -45.78
CA ASP A 266 -12.43 -15.70 -45.48
C ASP A 266 -11.97 -15.46 -44.02
N LYS A 267 -11.78 -16.53 -43.22
CA LYS A 267 -11.31 -16.47 -41.81
C LYS A 267 -12.20 -15.62 -40.88
N ARG A 268 -13.40 -15.24 -41.32
CA ARG A 268 -14.37 -14.50 -40.52
C ARG A 268 -15.21 -15.49 -39.72
N GLN A 269 -15.02 -15.51 -38.41
CA GLN A 269 -15.61 -16.52 -37.52
C GLN A 269 -16.15 -15.87 -36.25
N CYS A 270 -17.36 -16.25 -35.84
CA CYS A 270 -17.83 -15.99 -34.47
C CYS A 270 -17.82 -17.32 -33.72
N ARG A 271 -17.24 -17.40 -32.51
CA ARG A 271 -17.18 -18.65 -31.76
C ARG A 271 -17.25 -18.45 -30.26
N LEU A 272 -17.91 -19.38 -29.58
CA LEU A 272 -17.87 -19.55 -28.13
C LEU A 272 -16.86 -20.65 -27.80
N GLU A 273 -15.85 -20.35 -27.00
CA GLU A 273 -14.76 -21.26 -26.67
C GLU A 273 -14.35 -21.20 -25.20
N PHE A 274 -13.88 -22.32 -24.66
CA PHE A 274 -13.02 -22.32 -23.49
C PHE A 274 -11.57 -22.08 -23.95
N ASP A 275 -10.85 -21.17 -23.30
CA ASP A 275 -9.42 -20.99 -23.57
C ASP A 275 -8.56 -22.02 -22.80
N GLY A 276 -7.22 -21.91 -22.94
CA GLY A 276 -6.26 -22.76 -22.22
C GLY A 276 -6.27 -22.61 -20.71
N TRP A 277 -7.00 -21.62 -20.19
CA TRP A 277 -7.16 -21.32 -18.79
C TRP A 277 -8.56 -21.70 -18.27
N GLY A 278 -9.44 -22.21 -19.13
CA GLY A 278 -10.80 -22.64 -18.77
C GLY A 278 -11.84 -21.54 -18.78
N TYR A 279 -11.52 -20.35 -19.29
CA TYR A 279 -12.48 -19.24 -19.37
C TYR A 279 -13.36 -19.35 -20.59
N LEU A 280 -14.64 -19.03 -20.39
CA LEU A 280 -15.62 -18.94 -21.46
C LEU A 280 -15.44 -17.61 -22.22
N ASN A 281 -15.14 -17.72 -23.50
CA ASN A 281 -14.86 -16.62 -24.41
C ASN A 281 -15.83 -16.61 -25.58
N PHE A 282 -16.36 -15.44 -25.93
CA PHE A 282 -16.99 -15.25 -27.23
C PHE A 282 -16.08 -14.40 -28.11
N VAL A 283 -15.63 -14.99 -29.21
CA VAL A 283 -14.66 -14.43 -30.14
C VAL A 283 -15.38 -14.08 -31.43
N VAL A 284 -15.23 -12.84 -31.89
CA VAL A 284 -15.79 -12.36 -33.17
C VAL A 284 -14.63 -11.88 -34.05
N ASN A 285 -14.16 -12.72 -34.97
CA ASN A 285 -13.10 -12.36 -35.92
C ASN A 285 -13.72 -11.69 -37.16
N CYS A 286 -13.79 -10.36 -37.17
CA CYS A 286 -14.33 -9.59 -38.30
C CYS A 286 -13.26 -9.11 -39.31
N LEU A 287 -12.03 -8.81 -38.89
CA LEU A 287 -11.08 -8.06 -39.73
C LEU A 287 -9.61 -8.38 -39.38
N GLY A 288 -8.82 -8.79 -40.38
CA GLY A 288 -7.36 -8.62 -40.36
C GLY A 288 -6.53 -9.90 -40.23
N THR A 289 -5.67 -10.11 -41.20
CA THR A 289 -4.67 -11.18 -41.27
C THR A 289 -3.49 -10.92 -40.32
N SER A 290 -3.27 -11.80 -39.33
CA SER A 290 -1.91 -12.15 -38.89
C SER A 290 -1.93 -13.46 -38.11
N SER A 291 -1.41 -14.49 -38.75
CA SER A 291 -0.93 -15.74 -38.14
C SER A 291 0.37 -15.48 -37.39
N HIS A 292 0.47 -16.03 -36.16
CA HIS A 292 1.65 -16.27 -35.29
C HIS A 292 1.70 -15.48 -33.96
N GLY A 293 1.70 -16.23 -32.84
CA GLY A 293 2.09 -15.76 -31.50
C GLY A 293 1.01 -15.93 -30.42
N LEU A 294 0.92 -17.13 -29.82
CA LEU A 294 0.21 -17.30 -28.55
C LEU A 294 0.98 -16.53 -27.45
N ILE A 295 0.30 -15.56 -26.82
CA ILE A 295 0.72 -14.81 -25.62
C ILE A 295 1.88 -13.82 -25.85
N ALA A 296 1.60 -12.62 -26.38
CA ALA A 296 2.51 -11.45 -26.19
C ALA A 296 1.85 -10.08 -26.46
N ASP A 297 0.97 -9.93 -27.45
CA ASP A 297 0.42 -8.61 -27.79
C ASP A 297 -1.11 -8.67 -27.83
N GLY A 298 -1.78 -7.94 -26.93
CA GLY A 298 -3.23 -7.89 -26.75
C GLY A 298 -4.03 -7.31 -27.94
N ARG A 299 -3.92 -7.92 -29.12
CA ARG A 299 -4.69 -7.55 -30.32
C ARG A 299 -5.52 -8.73 -30.83
N TYR A 300 -6.48 -9.16 -30.01
CA TYR A 300 -7.71 -9.77 -30.51
C TYR A 300 -8.81 -8.71 -30.42
N LEU A 301 -9.16 -8.12 -31.56
CA LEU A 301 -10.27 -7.17 -31.65
C LEU A 301 -11.58 -7.97 -31.45
N GLY A 302 -12.23 -7.85 -30.29
CA GLY A 302 -13.60 -8.34 -30.09
C GLY A 302 -13.79 -9.57 -29.19
N ASN A 303 -12.84 -9.96 -28.33
CA ASN A 303 -13.09 -11.01 -27.35
C ASN A 303 -13.93 -10.49 -26.18
N LEU A 304 -15.17 -10.97 -26.07
CA LEU A 304 -15.92 -10.93 -24.82
C LEU A 304 -15.36 -11.98 -23.89
N TYR A 305 -14.40 -11.55 -23.07
CA TYR A 305 -13.79 -12.37 -22.04
C TYR A 305 -14.71 -12.40 -20.82
N THR A 306 -15.18 -13.59 -20.44
CA THR A 306 -15.84 -13.74 -19.14
C THR A 306 -14.89 -14.46 -18.19
N PRO A 307 -14.59 -13.90 -17.01
CA PRO A 307 -13.85 -14.62 -15.97
C PRO A 307 -14.68 -15.76 -15.35
N THR A 308 -15.77 -16.19 -16.00
CA THR A 308 -16.71 -17.18 -15.46
C THR A 308 -16.18 -18.57 -15.72
N ASN A 309 -15.64 -19.20 -14.67
CA ASN A 309 -15.25 -20.60 -14.70
C ASN A 309 -16.47 -21.50 -14.48
N ILE A 310 -16.87 -22.22 -15.52
CA ILE A 310 -17.87 -23.29 -15.39
C ILE A 310 -17.10 -24.54 -14.97
N VAL A 311 -17.33 -24.98 -13.74
CA VAL A 311 -16.62 -26.11 -13.14
C VAL A 311 -16.87 -27.38 -13.96
N PRO A 312 -15.83 -28.17 -14.31
CA PRO A 312 -16.01 -29.49 -14.88
C PRO A 312 -16.97 -30.35 -14.04
N GLY A 313 -18.04 -30.82 -14.68
CA GLY A 313 -19.10 -31.62 -14.07
C GLY A 313 -20.37 -30.82 -13.77
N ASP A 314 -20.29 -29.49 -13.70
CA ASP A 314 -21.44 -28.63 -13.44
C ASP A 314 -22.13 -28.20 -14.73
N SER A 315 -23.44 -27.97 -14.63
CA SER A 315 -24.25 -27.50 -15.74
C SER A 315 -24.49 -26.02 -15.58
N ALA A 316 -24.21 -25.23 -16.61
CA ALA A 316 -24.51 -23.81 -16.64
C ALA A 316 -25.29 -23.47 -17.92
N GLN A 317 -26.27 -22.57 -17.80
CA GLN A 317 -26.96 -21.99 -18.94
C GLN A 317 -26.12 -20.83 -19.48
N VAL A 318 -25.60 -20.97 -20.69
CA VAL A 318 -24.90 -19.89 -21.37
C VAL A 318 -25.84 -19.27 -22.39
N THR A 319 -26.05 -17.96 -22.32
CA THR A 319 -26.86 -17.21 -23.28
C THR A 319 -26.04 -16.08 -23.89
N ILE A 320 -26.00 -16.01 -25.23
CA ILE A 320 -25.34 -14.96 -25.99
C ILE A 320 -26.42 -14.15 -26.69
N THR A 321 -26.43 -12.84 -26.51
CA THR A 321 -27.34 -11.95 -27.23
C THR A 321 -26.57 -10.98 -28.10
N ARG A 322 -27.10 -10.70 -29.29
CA ARG A 322 -26.64 -9.61 -30.15
C ARG A 322 -27.82 -8.69 -30.47
N SER A 323 -27.67 -7.40 -30.20
CA SER A 323 -28.53 -6.35 -30.75
C SER A 323 -27.69 -5.32 -31.50
N LEU A 324 -27.85 -5.22 -32.82
CA LEU A 324 -27.01 -4.38 -33.67
C LEU A 324 -25.49 -4.65 -33.47
N GLN A 325 -24.79 -3.72 -32.83
CA GLN A 325 -23.36 -3.76 -32.51
C GLN A 325 -23.09 -4.26 -31.07
N ASP A 326 -24.13 -4.45 -30.26
CA ASP A 326 -24.03 -4.87 -28.86
C ASP A 326 -24.09 -6.38 -28.73
N PHE A 327 -22.99 -6.97 -28.27
CA PHE A 327 -22.88 -8.38 -27.91
C PHE A 327 -22.84 -8.52 -26.39
N LYS A 328 -23.56 -9.51 -25.85
CA LYS A 328 -23.57 -9.81 -24.42
C LYS A 328 -23.53 -11.31 -24.16
N ILE A 329 -22.88 -11.70 -23.08
CA ILE A 329 -22.85 -13.08 -22.58
C ILE A 329 -23.48 -13.09 -21.19
N TYR A 330 -24.43 -13.99 -20.99
CA TYR A 330 -25.05 -14.30 -19.72
C TYR A 330 -24.70 -15.74 -19.34
N VAL A 331 -24.46 -15.97 -18.05
CA VAL A 331 -24.30 -17.30 -17.46
C VAL A 331 -25.31 -17.41 -16.33
N ASP A 332 -26.18 -18.42 -16.41
CA ASP A 332 -27.30 -18.67 -15.51
C ASP A 332 -28.18 -17.42 -15.33
N GLY A 333 -28.51 -16.77 -16.44
CA GLY A 333 -29.32 -15.55 -16.47
C GLY A 333 -28.57 -14.26 -16.10
N VAL A 334 -27.36 -14.34 -15.54
CA VAL A 334 -26.59 -13.18 -15.08
C VAL A 334 -25.66 -12.68 -16.17
N LEU A 335 -25.69 -11.38 -16.48
CA LEU A 335 -24.77 -10.75 -17.45
C LEU A 335 -23.32 -10.86 -16.95
N LYS A 336 -22.45 -11.49 -17.74
CA LYS A 336 -21.03 -11.70 -17.40
C LYS A 336 -20.08 -10.85 -18.24
N ALA A 337 -20.46 -10.52 -19.48
CA ALA A 337 -19.66 -9.61 -20.31
C ALA A 337 -20.55 -8.92 -21.36
N SER A 338 -20.17 -7.71 -21.76
CA SER A 338 -20.80 -6.95 -22.85
C SER A 338 -19.78 -6.19 -23.69
N HIS A 339 -20.00 -6.11 -24.99
CA HIS A 339 -19.12 -5.45 -25.95
C HIS A 339 -19.95 -4.76 -27.03
N THR A 340 -19.64 -3.50 -27.30
CA THR A 340 -20.24 -2.72 -28.40
C THR A 340 -19.18 -2.54 -29.48
N ALA A 341 -19.41 -3.10 -30.67
CA ALA A 341 -18.50 -2.96 -31.80
C ALA A 341 -18.43 -1.50 -32.28
N VAL A 342 -17.22 -1.00 -32.58
CA VAL A 342 -16.95 0.44 -32.87
C VAL A 342 -17.19 0.81 -34.34
N THR A 343 -17.34 -0.18 -35.23
CA THR A 343 -17.65 0.04 -36.64
C THR A 343 -18.98 -0.62 -36.99
N ASP A 344 -19.52 -0.30 -38.18
CA ASP A 344 -20.69 -0.96 -38.76
C ASP A 344 -20.32 -2.41 -39.12
N GLU A 345 -20.03 -3.22 -38.09
CA GLU A 345 -19.76 -4.65 -38.12
C GLU A 345 -21.06 -5.38 -38.44
N ARG A 346 -21.53 -5.14 -39.65
CA ARG A 346 -22.53 -5.99 -40.27
C ARG A 346 -21.82 -7.31 -40.48
N LEU A 347 -22.31 -8.39 -39.86
CA LEU A 347 -22.21 -9.71 -40.47
C LEU A 347 -22.72 -9.50 -41.90
N PRO A 348 -21.84 -9.48 -42.92
CA PRO A 348 -22.26 -8.99 -44.23
C PRO A 348 -23.38 -9.89 -44.74
N PRO A 349 -24.41 -9.34 -45.41
CA PRO A 349 -25.41 -10.18 -46.05
C PRO A 349 -24.72 -11.14 -47.03
N ASN A 350 -25.20 -12.38 -47.08
CA ASN A 350 -24.68 -13.49 -47.89
C ASN A 350 -24.45 -13.08 -49.35
N GLY A 351 -23.26 -12.57 -49.68
CA GLY A 351 -22.89 -12.20 -51.04
C GLY A 351 -22.54 -13.41 -51.93
N ASP A 352 -22.28 -14.57 -51.32
CA ASP A 352 -21.90 -15.83 -51.98
C ASP A 352 -22.93 -16.95 -51.81
N GLY A 353 -24.09 -16.66 -51.20
CA GLY A 353 -25.19 -17.61 -51.03
C GLY A 353 -24.91 -18.78 -50.07
N LYS A 354 -23.80 -18.77 -49.31
CA LYS A 354 -23.44 -19.82 -48.36
C LYS A 354 -23.94 -19.47 -46.96
N VAL A 355 -24.72 -20.38 -46.36
CA VAL A 355 -25.36 -20.19 -45.05
C VAL A 355 -24.39 -20.48 -43.92
N PHE A 356 -24.53 -19.76 -42.80
CA PHE A 356 -23.82 -20.01 -41.56
C PHE A 356 -24.17 -21.39 -40.98
N ARG A 357 -23.16 -22.10 -40.46
CA ARG A 357 -23.31 -23.46 -39.89
C ARG A 357 -23.01 -23.45 -38.40
N LEU A 358 -23.97 -23.90 -37.58
CA LEU A 358 -23.70 -24.21 -36.18
C LEU A 358 -22.94 -25.55 -36.08
N GLY A 359 -21.68 -25.51 -35.64
CA GLY A 359 -20.96 -26.71 -35.18
C GLY A 359 -20.24 -27.54 -36.24
N SER A 360 -19.76 -26.95 -37.34
CA SER A 360 -19.00 -27.69 -38.35
C SER A 360 -17.49 -27.49 -38.21
N ARG A 361 -16.79 -28.61 -37.92
CA ARG A 361 -15.33 -28.86 -37.82
C ARG A 361 -14.73 -28.64 -36.43
N PHE A 362 -14.04 -29.68 -35.94
CA PHE A 362 -13.13 -29.52 -34.81
C PHE A 362 -12.08 -28.48 -35.20
N PRO A 363 -11.91 -27.41 -34.41
CA PRO A 363 -10.80 -26.50 -34.62
C PRO A 363 -9.49 -27.27 -34.52
N GLN A 364 -8.67 -27.13 -35.54
CA GLN A 364 -7.29 -27.58 -35.49
C GLN A 364 -6.44 -26.43 -34.93
N ASN A 365 -5.58 -26.74 -33.97
CA ASN A 365 -4.54 -25.78 -33.56
C ASN A 365 -3.56 -25.55 -34.73
N SER A 366 -2.58 -24.66 -34.55
CA SER A 366 -1.54 -24.38 -35.56
C SER A 366 -0.76 -25.60 -36.04
N ASN A 367 -0.84 -26.71 -35.31
CA ASN A 367 -0.16 -27.97 -35.59
C ASN A 367 -1.11 -29.03 -36.19
N GLY A 368 -2.35 -28.67 -36.55
CA GLY A 368 -3.32 -29.60 -37.12
C GLY A 368 -4.09 -30.45 -36.10
N ALA A 369 -3.85 -30.28 -34.79
CA ALA A 369 -4.47 -31.12 -33.76
C ALA A 369 -5.86 -30.60 -33.37
N GLU A 370 -6.84 -31.49 -33.38
CA GLU A 370 -8.24 -31.21 -33.02
C GLU A 370 -8.38 -30.88 -31.53
N LEU A 371 -9.14 -29.83 -31.22
CA LEU A 371 -9.45 -29.39 -29.85
C LEU A 371 -10.95 -29.58 -29.54
N PRO A 372 -11.42 -30.84 -29.34
CA PRO A 372 -12.82 -31.12 -29.06
C PRO A 372 -13.26 -30.54 -27.71
N PHE A 373 -14.49 -30.02 -27.65
CA PHE A 373 -15.15 -29.78 -26.37
C PHE A 373 -15.37 -31.11 -25.64
N LEU A 374 -14.76 -31.22 -24.46
CA LEU A 374 -14.95 -32.36 -23.57
C LEU A 374 -16.06 -32.00 -22.59
N GLY A 375 -17.28 -32.49 -22.85
CA GLY A 375 -18.46 -32.21 -22.06
C GLY A 375 -19.76 -32.57 -22.78
N SER A 376 -20.90 -32.15 -22.24
CA SER A 376 -22.19 -32.25 -22.91
C SER A 376 -22.83 -30.88 -23.11
N ILE A 377 -23.57 -30.72 -24.21
CA ILE A 377 -24.37 -29.54 -24.50
C ILE A 377 -25.82 -29.99 -24.67
N THR A 378 -26.75 -29.36 -23.97
CA THR A 378 -28.17 -29.70 -23.99
C THR A 378 -29.02 -28.43 -24.01
N GLY A 379 -30.31 -28.54 -24.33
CA GLY A 379 -31.23 -27.39 -24.24
C GLY A 379 -30.90 -26.20 -25.15
N ALA A 380 -30.15 -26.42 -26.24
CA ALA A 380 -29.74 -25.33 -27.12
C ALA A 380 -30.92 -24.74 -27.89
N THR A 381 -31.12 -23.43 -27.80
CA THR A 381 -32.23 -22.71 -28.41
C THR A 381 -31.72 -21.44 -29.09
N TYR A 382 -32.26 -21.15 -30.27
CA TYR A 382 -31.91 -19.95 -31.02
C TYR A 382 -33.13 -19.08 -31.29
N PHE A 383 -32.95 -17.78 -31.14
CA PHE A 383 -33.95 -16.76 -31.37
C PHE A 383 -33.44 -15.78 -32.44
N LYS A 384 -34.25 -15.52 -33.47
CA LYS A 384 -34.00 -14.49 -34.51
C LYS A 384 -34.30 -13.07 -34.01
N ARG A 385 -34.08 -12.82 -32.73
CA ARG A 385 -34.21 -11.53 -32.05
C ARG A 385 -33.30 -11.49 -30.83
N CYS A 386 -32.93 -10.29 -30.39
CA CYS A 386 -32.28 -10.09 -29.11
C CYS A 386 -33.32 -10.25 -27.99
N LEU A 387 -33.07 -11.11 -27.01
CA LEU A 387 -33.83 -11.17 -25.77
C LEU A 387 -33.37 -10.04 -24.84
N SER A 388 -34.31 -9.40 -24.15
CA SER A 388 -33.98 -8.47 -23.08
C SER A 388 -33.31 -9.19 -21.90
N ALA A 389 -32.59 -8.45 -21.04
CA ALA A 389 -31.96 -9.04 -19.85
C ALA A 389 -32.97 -9.79 -18.97
N THR A 390 -34.17 -9.23 -18.79
CA THR A 390 -35.26 -9.85 -18.02
C THR A 390 -35.79 -11.13 -18.68
N GLU A 391 -35.86 -11.18 -20.02
CA GLU A 391 -36.23 -12.41 -20.73
C GLU A 391 -35.15 -13.48 -20.61
N VAL A 392 -33.86 -13.09 -20.63
CA VAL A 392 -32.74 -14.02 -20.42
C VAL A 392 -32.71 -14.54 -18.98
N GLU A 393 -32.96 -13.67 -18.00
CA GLU A 393 -33.09 -14.06 -16.60
C GLU A 393 -34.25 -15.04 -16.40
N ALA A 394 -35.40 -14.78 -17.02
CA ALA A 394 -36.56 -15.68 -16.98
C ALA A 394 -36.30 -17.05 -17.60
N LEU A 395 -35.36 -17.17 -18.56
CA LEU A 395 -34.91 -18.46 -19.09
C LEU A 395 -34.05 -19.24 -18.07
N GLY A 396 -33.38 -18.57 -17.14
CA GLY A 396 -32.48 -19.17 -16.14
C GLY A 396 -33.17 -19.70 -14.88
N VAL A 397 -34.36 -19.17 -14.54
CA VAL A 397 -35.12 -19.54 -13.33
C VAL A 397 -35.68 -20.98 -13.39
N GLY A 398 -35.62 -21.66 -14.54
CA GLY A 398 -36.32 -22.91 -14.79
C GLY A 398 -35.63 -24.23 -14.40
N THR A 399 -34.33 -24.29 -14.11
CA THR A 399 -33.63 -25.59 -13.95
C THR A 399 -32.51 -25.65 -12.89
N ARG A 400 -32.88 -25.76 -11.61
CA ARG A 400 -32.48 -26.89 -10.74
C ARG A 400 -33.11 -26.81 -9.33
N THR A 401 -34.12 -27.65 -9.15
CA THR A 401 -34.52 -28.24 -7.88
C THR A 401 -33.52 -29.32 -7.44
N LYS A 402 -32.78 -29.05 -6.36
CA LYS A 402 -32.55 -29.97 -5.22
C LYS A 402 -31.80 -29.16 -4.14
N PRO A 403 -32.31 -29.08 -2.90
CA PRO A 403 -31.64 -28.30 -1.86
C PRO A 403 -30.33 -29.00 -1.50
N LEU A 404 -29.21 -28.38 -1.85
CA LEU A 404 -27.90 -28.77 -1.36
C LEU A 404 -27.79 -28.28 0.08
N VAL A 405 -27.89 -29.22 1.01
CA VAL A 405 -27.55 -29.03 2.42
C VAL A 405 -26.15 -28.42 2.50
N GLY A 406 -26.03 -27.25 3.12
CA GLY A 406 -24.74 -26.69 3.53
C GLY A 406 -24.18 -25.50 2.74
N MET A 407 -24.98 -24.73 2.00
CA MET A 407 -24.56 -23.35 1.69
C MET A 407 -24.67 -22.48 2.96
N PRO A 408 -23.71 -21.60 3.23
CA PRO A 408 -23.82 -20.69 4.35
C PRO A 408 -24.97 -19.72 4.09
N GLU A 409 -25.86 -19.59 5.08
CA GLU A 409 -27.00 -18.68 5.14
C GLU A 409 -26.58 -17.19 5.19
N THR A 410 -25.31 -16.86 4.92
CA THR A 410 -24.71 -15.55 5.18
C THR A 410 -23.70 -15.19 4.07
N PRO A 411 -23.87 -14.06 3.36
CA PRO A 411 -22.89 -13.55 2.40
C PRO A 411 -21.48 -13.44 3.02
N GLY A 412 -20.44 -13.73 2.24
CA GLY A 412 -19.04 -13.57 2.70
C GLY A 412 -18.46 -14.75 3.49
N THR A 413 -19.17 -15.87 3.59
CA THR A 413 -18.77 -17.02 4.40
C THR A 413 -18.51 -18.27 3.56
N PHE A 414 -17.49 -19.06 3.90
CA PHE A 414 -17.30 -20.43 3.39
C PHE A 414 -17.07 -21.43 4.53
N VAL A 415 -17.11 -22.73 4.24
CA VAL A 415 -17.06 -23.78 5.27
C VAL A 415 -15.78 -24.60 5.13
N VAL A 416 -15.15 -24.90 6.27
CA VAL A 416 -14.07 -25.88 6.37
C VAL A 416 -14.62 -27.27 6.10
N VAL A 417 -14.12 -27.96 5.07
CA VAL A 417 -14.58 -29.30 4.67
C VAL A 417 -13.65 -30.42 5.16
N GLY A 418 -12.42 -30.09 5.56
CA GLY A 418 -11.40 -31.06 5.99
C GLY A 418 -10.27 -30.40 6.78
N ASN A 419 -9.36 -31.20 7.32
CA ASN A 419 -8.44 -30.76 8.38
C ASN A 419 -6.94 -30.80 8.06
N GLN A 420 -6.48 -31.24 6.87
CA GLN A 420 -5.04 -31.18 6.53
C GLN A 420 -4.68 -31.58 5.08
N PRO A 421 -3.56 -31.05 4.56
CA PRO A 421 -2.69 -31.74 3.59
C PRO A 421 -1.89 -32.89 4.23
N GLU A 422 -1.41 -33.84 3.43
CA GLU A 422 -0.62 -34.99 3.91
C GLU A 422 0.69 -34.54 4.60
N GLY A 423 0.97 -35.06 5.82
CA GLY A 423 2.19 -34.75 6.58
C GLY A 423 2.12 -33.58 7.57
N CYS A 424 0.97 -32.91 7.72
CA CYS A 424 0.77 -31.84 8.71
C CYS A 424 0.02 -32.33 9.96
N GLU A 425 0.18 -31.62 11.10
CA GLU A 425 -0.63 -31.89 12.30
C GLU A 425 -2.08 -31.42 12.11
N GLN A 426 -3.04 -32.28 12.47
CA GLN A 426 -4.48 -32.00 12.34
C GLN A 426 -4.88 -30.69 13.01
N GLY A 427 -5.72 -29.91 12.33
CA GLY A 427 -6.38 -28.71 12.86
C GLY A 427 -5.52 -27.44 12.87
N ARG A 428 -4.24 -27.53 12.47
CA ARG A 428 -3.40 -26.35 12.14
C ARG A 428 -3.79 -25.75 10.79
N PHE A 429 -4.12 -26.62 9.84
CA PHE A 429 -4.57 -26.27 8.50
C PHE A 429 -6.01 -26.72 8.31
N PHE A 430 -6.67 -26.13 7.33
CA PHE A 430 -8.01 -26.52 6.92
C PHE A 430 -8.08 -26.70 5.41
N GLU A 431 -8.98 -27.57 4.97
CA GLU A 431 -9.37 -27.73 3.58
C GLU A 431 -10.70 -27.00 3.35
N PHE A 432 -10.83 -26.33 2.21
CA PHE A 432 -12.06 -25.67 1.77
C PHE A 432 -12.27 -25.91 0.28
N ARG A 433 -13.50 -25.69 -0.20
CA ARG A 433 -13.80 -25.76 -1.63
C ARG A 433 -13.38 -24.46 -2.29
N ALA A 434 -12.46 -24.53 -3.24
CA ALA A 434 -12.02 -23.37 -4.02
C ALA A 434 -13.19 -22.62 -4.70
N ALA A 435 -14.25 -23.35 -5.07
CA ALA A 435 -15.46 -22.79 -5.66
C ALA A 435 -16.22 -21.88 -4.69
N ASP A 436 -16.28 -22.23 -3.39
CA ASP A 436 -16.97 -21.43 -2.38
C ASP A 436 -16.26 -20.08 -2.19
N LEU A 437 -14.92 -20.09 -2.11
CA LEU A 437 -14.15 -18.84 -2.05
C LEU A 437 -14.27 -18.03 -3.35
N THR A 438 -14.19 -18.69 -4.51
CA THR A 438 -14.37 -18.05 -5.82
C THR A 438 -15.73 -17.37 -5.95
N ALA A 439 -16.78 -17.95 -5.37
CA ALA A 439 -18.11 -17.37 -5.37
C ALA A 439 -18.20 -16.09 -4.52
N ILE A 440 -17.32 -15.91 -3.54
CA ILE A 440 -17.29 -14.74 -2.65
C ILE A 440 -16.41 -13.63 -3.21
N ILE A 441 -15.17 -13.95 -3.58
CA ILE A 441 -14.15 -12.94 -3.94
C ILE A 441 -13.81 -12.88 -5.42
N GLY A 442 -14.39 -13.77 -6.24
CA GLY A 442 -14.05 -13.92 -7.65
C GLY A 442 -12.77 -14.74 -7.88
N PRO A 443 -12.16 -14.64 -9.07
CA PRO A 443 -10.90 -15.32 -9.38
C PRO A 443 -9.80 -14.92 -8.39
N TRP A 444 -9.12 -15.91 -7.82
CA TRP A 444 -8.04 -15.71 -6.87
C TRP A 444 -6.80 -16.50 -7.28
N ALA A 445 -5.63 -16.19 -6.70
CA ALA A 445 -4.34 -16.82 -6.98
C ALA A 445 -4.25 -18.25 -6.45
N SER A 446 -5.14 -19.12 -6.91
CA SER A 446 -5.23 -20.53 -6.55
C SER A 446 -4.08 -21.37 -7.12
N GLN A 447 -3.19 -20.82 -7.95
CA GLN A 447 -2.08 -21.57 -8.56
C GLN A 447 -0.80 -21.60 -7.70
N GLY A 448 -0.93 -21.44 -6.38
CA GLY A 448 0.20 -21.32 -5.46
C GLY A 448 0.58 -22.61 -4.76
N GLY A 449 1.78 -23.13 -5.05
CA GLY A 449 2.43 -24.23 -4.32
C GLY A 449 2.32 -25.60 -4.99
N GLY A 450 3.46 -26.14 -5.46
CA GLY A 450 3.58 -27.58 -5.68
C GLY A 450 3.40 -28.35 -4.36
N GLU A 451 3.30 -29.67 -4.44
CA GLU A 451 2.79 -30.62 -3.42
C GLU A 451 3.35 -30.51 -1.97
N HIS A 452 4.30 -29.61 -1.65
CA HIS A 452 4.96 -29.56 -0.33
C HIS A 452 5.38 -28.15 0.19
N ARG A 453 4.68 -27.04 -0.12
CA ARG A 453 5.13 -25.68 0.33
C ARG A 453 4.08 -24.78 1.00
N PHE A 454 3.23 -25.30 1.88
CA PHE A 454 2.24 -24.53 2.66
C PHE A 454 2.88 -23.74 3.84
N VAL A 455 3.88 -22.91 3.55
CA VAL A 455 4.65 -22.20 4.59
C VAL A 455 4.44 -20.70 4.52
N HIS A 456 4.34 -20.13 3.32
CA HIS A 456 4.31 -18.68 3.12
C HIS A 456 3.77 -18.31 1.73
N VAL A 457 3.32 -17.06 1.57
CA VAL A 457 2.85 -16.46 0.30
C VAL A 457 3.81 -15.41 -0.26
N LYS A 458 5.03 -15.29 0.29
CA LYS A 458 6.05 -14.29 -0.12
C LYS A 458 6.40 -14.31 -1.61
N GLY A 459 6.16 -15.43 -2.30
CA GLY A 459 6.39 -15.55 -3.74
C GLY A 459 5.22 -15.08 -4.61
N GLY A 460 4.12 -14.59 -4.02
CA GLY A 460 2.90 -14.27 -4.75
C GLY A 460 1.94 -15.44 -4.94
N ASP A 461 2.37 -16.64 -4.54
CA ASP A 461 1.66 -17.91 -4.64
C ASP A 461 0.63 -18.05 -3.50
N GLY A 462 -0.62 -17.66 -3.76
CA GLY A 462 -1.74 -17.78 -2.80
C GLY A 462 -2.42 -16.44 -2.52
N ALA A 463 -3.37 -16.46 -1.57
CA ALA A 463 -4.09 -15.28 -1.11
C ALA A 463 -3.94 -15.06 0.40
N VAL A 464 -4.06 -13.81 0.83
CA VAL A 464 -4.20 -13.46 2.25
C VAL A 464 -5.45 -12.63 2.42
N LEU A 465 -6.29 -12.96 3.38
CA LEU A 465 -7.52 -12.23 3.68
C LEU A 465 -7.71 -12.16 5.19
N ARG A 466 -8.44 -11.16 5.69
CA ARG A 466 -8.86 -11.18 7.10
C ARG A 466 -10.10 -12.05 7.24
N ALA A 467 -10.07 -12.94 8.22
CA ALA A 467 -11.16 -13.87 8.45
C ALA A 467 -11.46 -14.04 9.94
N ARG A 468 -12.72 -14.37 10.24
CA ARG A 468 -13.18 -14.84 11.54
C ARG A 468 -13.54 -16.32 11.45
N ASN A 469 -13.02 -17.13 12.37
CA ASN A 469 -13.57 -18.46 12.60
C ASN A 469 -14.73 -18.35 13.59
N SER A 470 -15.95 -18.61 13.11
CA SER A 470 -17.18 -18.52 13.90
C SER A 470 -17.20 -19.42 15.15
N ARG A 471 -16.52 -20.57 15.16
CA ARG A 471 -16.48 -21.47 16.32
C ARG A 471 -15.58 -20.92 17.43
N THR A 472 -14.39 -20.45 17.07
CA THR A 472 -13.39 -19.99 18.06
C THR A 472 -13.52 -18.50 18.39
N GLY A 473 -14.20 -17.73 17.53
CA GLY A 473 -14.24 -16.27 17.58
C GLY A 473 -12.93 -15.60 17.20
N LYS A 474 -11.91 -16.36 16.77
CA LYS A 474 -10.60 -15.81 16.40
C LYS A 474 -10.70 -15.04 15.09
N GLU A 475 -10.17 -13.82 15.10
CA GLU A 475 -10.02 -12.94 13.94
C GLU A 475 -8.54 -12.71 13.66
N ASP A 476 -8.09 -13.03 12.45
CA ASP A 476 -6.72 -12.77 12.01
C ASP A 476 -6.62 -12.85 10.47
N GLY A 477 -5.43 -12.60 9.93
CA GLY A 477 -5.11 -12.92 8.54
C GLY A 477 -5.07 -14.43 8.33
N VAL A 478 -5.67 -14.91 7.24
CA VAL A 478 -5.64 -16.31 6.81
C VAL A 478 -4.87 -16.44 5.49
N LEU A 479 -3.92 -17.37 5.45
CA LEU A 479 -3.22 -17.77 4.24
C LEU A 479 -4.07 -18.80 3.49
N LEU A 480 -4.19 -18.65 2.16
CA LEU A 480 -5.02 -19.50 1.31
C LEU A 480 -4.23 -19.95 0.07
N TRP A 481 -4.27 -21.24 -0.25
CA TRP A 481 -3.59 -21.85 -1.38
C TRP A 481 -4.54 -22.76 -2.15
N GLY A 482 -4.45 -22.74 -3.48
CA GLY A 482 -5.13 -23.72 -4.32
C GLY A 482 -4.17 -24.81 -4.81
N CYS A 483 -4.71 -25.98 -5.12
CA CYS A 483 -3.92 -27.10 -5.63
C CYS A 483 -3.91 -27.11 -7.17
N LYS A 484 -2.73 -27.24 -7.77
CA LYS A 484 -2.53 -27.22 -9.24
C LYS A 484 -3.13 -28.42 -9.98
N THR A 485 -3.41 -29.53 -9.31
CA THR A 485 -3.77 -30.82 -9.95
C THR A 485 -5.25 -31.20 -9.78
N GLY A 486 -6.12 -30.24 -9.44
CA GLY A 486 -7.55 -30.52 -9.20
C GLY A 486 -7.85 -31.10 -7.81
N GLY A 487 -6.89 -31.02 -6.88
CA GLY A 487 -7.09 -31.30 -5.46
C GLY A 487 -7.69 -30.12 -4.68
N GLY A 488 -8.07 -30.37 -3.42
CA GLY A 488 -8.68 -29.38 -2.51
C GLY A 488 -7.85 -28.10 -2.31
N ALA A 489 -8.49 -27.03 -1.85
CA ALA A 489 -7.83 -25.79 -1.46
C ALA A 489 -7.58 -25.78 0.05
N TYR A 490 -6.49 -25.16 0.49
CA TYR A 490 -6.04 -25.22 1.87
C TYR A 490 -5.79 -23.83 2.45
N GLY A 491 -5.94 -23.70 3.76
CA GLY A 491 -5.57 -22.49 4.47
C GLY A 491 -5.12 -22.72 5.90
N CYS A 492 -4.59 -21.67 6.51
CA CYS A 492 -4.27 -21.59 7.94
C CYS A 492 -4.11 -20.13 8.37
N TRP A 493 -4.01 -19.85 9.67
CA TRP A 493 -3.73 -18.49 10.15
C TRP A 493 -2.35 -18.00 9.69
N ASN A 494 -2.20 -16.70 9.48
CA ASN A 494 -0.94 -16.03 9.15
C ASN A 494 -0.29 -15.49 10.44
N PRO A 495 0.94 -15.91 10.81
CA PRO A 495 1.82 -16.82 10.09
C PRO A 495 1.48 -18.29 10.34
N SER A 496 1.75 -19.14 9.34
CA SER A 496 1.47 -20.58 9.38
C SER A 496 2.13 -21.28 10.57
N GLU A 497 3.29 -20.81 11.00
CA GLU A 497 4.04 -21.33 12.16
C GLU A 497 3.31 -21.14 13.50
N TYR A 498 2.37 -20.18 13.59
CA TYR A 498 1.59 -19.92 14.80
C TYR A 498 0.23 -20.62 14.77
N ALA A 499 -0.10 -21.31 13.67
CA ALA A 499 -1.28 -22.16 13.63
C ALA A 499 -1.10 -23.38 14.55
N THR A 500 -2.13 -23.63 15.34
CA THR A 500 -2.19 -24.65 16.39
C THR A 500 -3.23 -25.74 16.04
N PRO A 501 -3.08 -26.98 16.53
CA PRO A 501 -4.01 -28.08 16.24
C PRO A 501 -5.49 -27.83 16.62
N THR A 502 -5.78 -26.78 17.40
CA THR A 502 -7.13 -26.44 17.85
C THR A 502 -7.80 -25.33 17.03
N ASP A 503 -7.06 -24.73 16.08
CA ASP A 503 -7.54 -23.57 15.32
C ASP A 503 -8.70 -23.94 14.38
N TRP A 504 -8.65 -25.11 13.72
CA TRP A 504 -9.60 -25.49 12.68
C TRP A 504 -10.22 -26.87 12.85
N GLN A 505 -11.51 -26.98 12.55
CA GLN A 505 -12.27 -28.24 12.52
C GLN A 505 -13.23 -28.28 11.33
N PRO A 506 -13.59 -29.47 10.80
CA PRO A 506 -14.56 -29.58 9.72
C PRO A 506 -15.92 -29.10 10.20
N GLY A 507 -16.56 -28.26 9.40
CA GLY A 507 -17.80 -27.57 9.75
C GLY A 507 -17.60 -26.15 10.30
N ASP A 508 -16.37 -25.72 10.59
CA ASP A 508 -16.10 -24.33 10.96
C ASP A 508 -16.53 -23.40 9.81
N LYS A 509 -17.29 -22.34 10.13
CA LYS A 509 -17.60 -21.29 9.16
C LYS A 509 -16.53 -20.21 9.24
N VAL A 510 -15.93 -19.90 8.09
CA VAL A 510 -14.92 -18.86 7.90
C VAL A 510 -15.61 -17.65 7.28
N GLU A 511 -15.75 -16.59 8.06
CA GLU A 511 -16.35 -15.32 7.64
C GLU A 511 -15.23 -14.38 7.17
N LEU A 512 -15.29 -13.91 5.93
CA LEU A 512 -14.34 -12.93 5.40
C LEU A 512 -14.75 -11.53 5.83
N LEU A 513 -13.93 -10.88 6.66
CA LEU A 513 -14.30 -9.63 7.33
C LEU A 513 -14.39 -8.43 6.38
N ASP A 514 -13.73 -8.52 5.23
CA ASP A 514 -13.67 -7.47 4.20
C ASP A 514 -14.58 -7.73 2.99
N TYR A 515 -15.42 -8.76 3.08
CA TYR A 515 -16.33 -9.19 2.03
C TYR A 515 -17.71 -9.53 2.60
N GLY A 516 -18.76 -8.87 2.10
CA GLY A 516 -20.15 -9.16 2.50
C GLY A 516 -21.09 -7.98 2.37
N ALA A 517 -22.34 -8.17 2.80
CA ALA A 517 -23.45 -7.23 2.66
C ALA A 517 -23.16 -5.83 3.26
N ALA A 518 -22.36 -5.76 4.33
CA ALA A 518 -22.02 -4.50 5.00
C ALA A 518 -21.27 -3.50 4.10
N TYR A 519 -20.55 -3.96 3.06
CA TYR A 519 -19.88 -3.08 2.10
C TYR A 519 -20.75 -2.72 0.90
N GLU A 520 -21.69 -3.60 0.51
CA GLU A 520 -22.70 -3.30 -0.53
C GLU A 520 -23.69 -2.22 -0.04
N GLU A 521 -24.00 -2.20 1.25
CA GLU A 521 -24.87 -1.20 1.90
C GLU A 521 -24.29 0.22 1.92
N LEU A 522 -22.97 0.40 1.74
CA LEU A 522 -22.34 1.73 1.71
C LEU A 522 -22.63 2.52 0.43
N GLY A 523 -23.24 1.90 -0.59
CA GLY A 523 -23.67 2.60 -1.81
C GLY A 523 -22.53 3.21 -2.65
N LEU A 524 -21.30 2.70 -2.51
CA LEU A 524 -20.07 3.32 -3.05
C LEU A 524 -19.81 3.06 -4.54
N GLY A 525 -20.68 2.31 -5.22
CA GLY A 525 -20.50 1.86 -6.60
C GLY A 525 -19.77 0.52 -6.72
N SER A 526 -19.51 0.08 -7.95
CA SER A 526 -18.86 -1.21 -8.24
C SER A 526 -17.35 -1.05 -8.34
N ALA A 527 -16.58 -2.11 -8.10
CA ALA A 527 -15.15 -2.12 -8.37
C ALA A 527 -14.88 -1.79 -9.85
N LEU A 528 -14.01 -0.81 -10.09
CA LEU A 528 -13.66 -0.36 -11.43
C LEU A 528 -12.69 -1.35 -12.08
N PRO A 529 -12.86 -1.65 -13.38
CA PRO A 529 -11.92 -2.51 -14.09
C PRO A 529 -10.58 -1.81 -14.29
N VAL A 530 -9.51 -2.46 -13.87
CA VAL A 530 -8.13 -1.96 -13.95
C VAL A 530 -7.39 -2.74 -15.02
N VAL A 531 -6.81 -2.05 -16.00
CA VAL A 531 -6.01 -2.67 -17.06
C VAL A 531 -4.56 -2.87 -16.66
N LYS A 532 -4.04 -2.04 -15.73
CA LYS A 532 -2.65 -2.12 -15.26
C LYS A 532 -2.51 -1.63 -13.82
N HIS A 533 -1.74 -2.37 -13.03
CA HIS A 533 -1.25 -1.95 -11.72
C HIS A 533 0.26 -1.69 -11.78
N GLU A 534 0.71 -0.56 -11.25
CA GLU A 534 2.14 -0.21 -11.26
C GLU A 534 2.56 0.34 -9.89
N ALA A 535 3.46 -0.39 -9.21
CA ALA A 535 4.05 0.09 -7.97
C ALA A 535 5.19 1.06 -8.28
N THR A 536 5.13 2.30 -7.79
CA THR A 536 6.16 3.32 -8.00
C THR A 536 7.20 3.36 -6.88
N THR A 537 6.90 2.71 -5.76
CA THR A 537 7.85 2.44 -4.67
C THR A 537 8.34 1.00 -4.74
N GLY A 538 9.49 0.71 -4.11
CA GLY A 538 9.89 -0.68 -3.88
C GLY A 538 8.87 -1.42 -3.02
N THR A 539 8.60 -2.69 -3.35
CA THR A 539 7.58 -3.51 -2.70
C THR A 539 8.22 -4.60 -1.84
N GLY A 540 7.52 -5.02 -0.79
CA GLY A 540 7.89 -6.19 0.00
C GLY A 540 7.93 -7.43 -0.88
N TRP A 541 8.97 -8.24 -0.69
CA TRP A 541 9.20 -9.48 -1.45
C TRP A 541 9.37 -9.29 -2.97
N ASN A 542 9.57 -8.04 -3.43
CA ASN A 542 9.68 -7.66 -4.85
C ASN A 542 8.48 -8.11 -5.69
N LEU A 543 7.27 -8.06 -5.12
CA LEU A 543 6.04 -8.38 -5.85
C LEU A 543 5.67 -7.25 -6.81
N SER A 544 5.08 -7.59 -7.95
CA SER A 544 4.49 -6.62 -8.88
C SER A 544 3.26 -5.96 -8.25
N GLY A 545 2.91 -4.77 -8.73
CA GLY A 545 1.75 -4.01 -8.24
C GLY A 545 0.42 -4.76 -8.34
N GLU A 546 0.32 -5.76 -9.23
CA GLU A 546 -0.88 -6.59 -9.40
C GLU A 546 -1.26 -7.39 -8.13
N HIS A 547 -0.30 -7.65 -7.25
CA HIS A 547 -0.55 -8.35 -6.00
C HIS A 547 -1.37 -7.55 -4.98
N ILE A 548 -1.66 -6.26 -5.26
CA ILE A 548 -2.60 -5.44 -4.48
C ILE A 548 -4.07 -5.84 -4.69
N MET A 549 -4.37 -6.62 -5.73
CA MET A 549 -5.75 -7.04 -6.02
C MET A 549 -6.23 -8.08 -5.00
N TRP A 550 -7.50 -8.02 -4.65
CA TRP A 550 -8.10 -9.06 -3.81
C TRP A 550 -7.98 -10.45 -4.43
N GLY A 551 -7.91 -11.46 -3.56
CA GLY A 551 -7.61 -12.82 -3.99
C GLY A 551 -6.15 -13.05 -4.39
N ARG A 552 -5.28 -12.05 -4.22
CA ARG A 552 -3.82 -12.21 -4.26
C ARG A 552 -3.28 -12.20 -2.82
N CYS A 553 -1.96 -12.31 -2.70
CA CYS A 553 -1.31 -12.33 -1.39
C CYS A 553 -1.26 -10.95 -0.71
N GLY A 554 -1.53 -9.87 -1.45
CA GLY A 554 -1.40 -8.50 -0.96
C GLY A 554 0.04 -7.99 -1.10
N ILE A 555 0.19 -6.68 -1.02
CA ILE A 555 1.50 -6.01 -1.14
C ILE A 555 1.74 -5.02 -0.02
N VAL A 556 3.01 -4.86 0.35
CA VAL A 556 3.50 -3.88 1.33
C VAL A 556 4.63 -3.10 0.69
N GLY A 557 4.97 -1.94 1.22
CA GLY A 557 6.20 -1.24 0.84
C GLY A 557 7.43 -2.04 1.27
N ASN A 558 8.57 -1.77 0.64
CA ASN A 558 9.83 -2.40 1.01
C ASN A 558 10.12 -2.14 2.50
N TYR A 559 10.46 -3.17 3.27
CA TYR A 559 10.58 -3.08 4.74
C TYR A 559 9.34 -2.60 5.47
N TRP A 560 8.16 -2.82 4.90
CA TRP A 560 6.92 -2.34 5.48
C TRP A 560 6.89 -0.80 5.56
N LYS A 561 7.66 -0.12 4.72
CA LYS A 561 7.70 1.35 4.58
C LYS A 561 6.70 1.82 3.53
N ALA A 562 6.90 3.01 2.98
CA ALA A 562 6.00 3.62 2.02
C ALA A 562 5.68 2.68 0.84
N LEU A 563 4.41 2.67 0.45
CA LEU A 563 3.87 1.94 -0.68
C LEU A 563 3.05 2.88 -1.53
N GLU A 564 3.33 2.95 -2.82
CA GLU A 564 2.52 3.68 -3.78
C GLU A 564 2.21 2.79 -4.99
N VAL A 565 0.94 2.69 -5.35
CA VAL A 565 0.46 1.88 -6.48
C VAL A 565 -0.50 2.68 -7.34
N GLN A 566 -0.25 2.67 -8.65
CA GLN A 566 -1.08 3.27 -9.68
C GLN A 566 -2.04 2.23 -10.28
N PHE A 567 -3.25 2.68 -10.58
CA PHE A 567 -4.36 1.94 -11.15
C PHE A 567 -4.76 2.62 -12.45
N ASP A 568 -4.42 2.03 -13.59
CA ASP A 568 -4.84 2.50 -14.91
C ASP A 568 -6.14 1.79 -15.30
N PHE A 569 -7.17 2.56 -15.62
CA PHE A 569 -8.48 2.02 -16.03
C PHE A 569 -8.62 1.87 -17.55
N GLY A 570 -7.66 2.37 -18.34
CA GLY A 570 -7.65 2.34 -19.81
C GLY A 570 -8.66 3.28 -20.48
N ARG A 571 -9.65 3.80 -19.74
CA ARG A 571 -10.62 4.81 -20.15
C ARG A 571 -11.13 5.59 -18.94
N LYS A 572 -11.85 6.70 -19.17
CA LYS A 572 -12.38 7.53 -18.09
C LYS A 572 -13.55 6.84 -17.37
N TYR A 573 -13.45 6.73 -16.06
CA TYR A 573 -14.53 6.33 -15.15
C TYR A 573 -14.79 7.43 -14.15
N ARG A 574 -16.00 7.44 -13.59
CA ARG A 574 -16.34 8.27 -12.44
C ARG A 574 -16.05 7.48 -11.18
N VAL A 575 -14.99 7.87 -10.47
CA VAL A 575 -14.51 7.27 -9.23
C VAL A 575 -15.25 7.90 -8.05
N THR A 576 -15.94 7.10 -7.26
CA THR A 576 -16.78 7.52 -6.12
C THR A 576 -16.30 6.96 -4.79
N GLY A 577 -15.38 6.01 -4.80
CA GLY A 577 -14.88 5.39 -3.57
C GLY A 577 -13.58 4.63 -3.77
N VAL A 578 -13.06 4.16 -2.65
CA VAL A 578 -11.89 3.27 -2.57
C VAL A 578 -12.12 2.30 -1.42
N ARG A 579 -11.65 1.06 -1.57
CA ARG A 579 -11.75 0.00 -0.56
C ARG A 579 -10.40 -0.66 -0.35
N THR A 580 -10.04 -0.90 0.91
CA THR A 580 -8.86 -1.68 1.33
C THR A 580 -9.18 -2.50 2.60
N ASP A 581 -8.48 -3.63 2.80
CA ASP A 581 -8.46 -4.38 4.07
C ASP A 581 -7.53 -3.76 5.13
N CYS A 582 -6.79 -2.71 4.77
CA CYS A 582 -5.96 -1.97 5.70
C CYS A 582 -6.80 -0.97 6.50
N LEU A 583 -7.22 -1.38 7.70
CA LEU A 583 -8.03 -0.54 8.58
C LEU A 583 -7.22 0.45 9.41
N ASP A 584 -5.98 0.09 9.77
CA ASP A 584 -5.21 0.82 10.79
C ASP A 584 -4.18 1.79 10.20
N LEU A 585 -3.83 1.67 8.91
CA LEU A 585 -2.87 2.56 8.26
C LEU A 585 -3.57 3.51 7.29
N PRO A 586 -3.42 4.83 7.48
CA PRO A 586 -4.00 5.82 6.59
C PRO A 586 -3.32 5.81 5.22
N PHE A 587 -4.10 6.05 4.17
CA PHE A 587 -3.63 6.22 2.80
C PHE A 587 -4.22 7.44 2.12
N ASP A 588 -3.47 7.97 1.17
CA ASP A 588 -3.91 9.04 0.29
C ASP A 588 -4.28 8.48 -1.08
N ILE A 589 -5.24 9.10 -1.75
CA ILE A 589 -5.58 8.80 -3.14
C ILE A 589 -5.45 10.04 -4.04
N TYR A 590 -5.04 9.78 -5.27
CA TYR A 590 -4.82 10.77 -6.31
C TYR A 590 -5.53 10.33 -7.59
N TYR A 591 -6.02 11.30 -8.37
CA TYR A 591 -6.52 11.06 -9.72
C TYR A 591 -5.61 11.75 -10.74
N LEU A 592 -5.57 11.20 -11.94
CA LEU A 592 -4.88 11.83 -13.06
C LEU A 592 -5.78 12.90 -13.68
N ALA A 593 -5.38 14.16 -13.59
CA ALA A 593 -6.09 15.28 -14.20
C ALA A 593 -5.85 15.33 -15.72
N GLU A 594 -6.70 16.06 -16.46
CA GLU A 594 -6.57 16.16 -17.92
C GLU A 594 -5.24 16.77 -18.39
N GLY A 595 -4.59 17.57 -17.55
CA GLY A 595 -3.25 18.12 -17.80
C GLY A 595 -2.11 17.13 -17.62
N GLY A 596 -2.38 15.90 -17.16
CA GLY A 596 -1.38 14.87 -16.86
C GLY A 596 -0.82 14.93 -15.43
N ASP A 597 -1.25 15.91 -14.62
CA ASP A 597 -0.84 16.05 -13.23
C ASP A 597 -1.64 15.13 -12.30
N TRP A 598 -0.97 14.61 -11.27
CA TRP A 598 -1.60 13.86 -10.19
C TRP A 598 -2.18 14.80 -9.14
N VAL A 599 -3.51 14.78 -8.98
CA VAL A 599 -4.22 15.65 -8.03
C VAL A 599 -4.73 14.79 -6.87
N LYS A 600 -4.37 15.18 -5.65
CA LYS A 600 -4.82 14.51 -4.43
C LYS A 600 -6.30 14.84 -4.18
N PHE A 601 -7.12 13.83 -3.92
CA PHE A 601 -8.58 14.02 -3.70
C PHE A 601 -9.16 13.17 -2.57
N GLY A 602 -8.32 12.42 -1.87
CA GLY A 602 -8.62 11.81 -0.58
C GLY A 602 -7.35 11.72 0.24
N ILE A 603 -7.42 12.12 1.51
CA ILE A 603 -6.26 12.27 2.40
C ILE A 603 -6.53 11.51 3.69
N GLY A 604 -5.57 10.70 4.11
CA GLY A 604 -5.65 9.99 5.39
C GLY A 604 -6.86 9.05 5.49
N LEU A 605 -7.29 8.47 4.35
CA LEU A 605 -8.42 7.55 4.29
C LEU A 605 -8.04 6.21 4.95
N THR A 606 -9.02 5.48 5.46
CA THR A 606 -8.85 4.16 6.06
C THR A 606 -9.98 3.22 5.65
N GLY A 607 -9.70 1.93 5.45
CA GLY A 607 -10.71 0.95 5.07
C GLY A 607 -11.45 1.30 3.77
N ALA A 608 -12.77 1.05 3.72
CA ALA A 608 -13.60 1.54 2.62
C ALA A 608 -14.11 2.96 2.90
N THR A 609 -13.88 3.85 1.95
CA THR A 609 -14.24 5.27 2.09
C THR A 609 -14.87 5.80 0.80
N ALA A 610 -15.99 6.51 0.93
CA ALA A 610 -16.57 7.33 -0.12
C ALA A 610 -15.68 8.56 -0.38
N VAL A 611 -15.57 8.98 -1.64
CA VAL A 611 -14.81 10.18 -2.00
C VAL A 611 -15.61 11.05 -2.96
N SER A 612 -15.25 12.32 -3.01
CA SER A 612 -15.87 13.25 -3.97
C SER A 612 -15.67 12.70 -5.38
N ALA A 613 -16.77 12.60 -6.13
CA ALA A 613 -16.75 11.92 -7.41
C ALA A 613 -15.82 12.65 -8.40
N VAL A 614 -14.84 11.94 -8.97
CA VAL A 614 -13.92 12.48 -9.98
C VAL A 614 -13.97 11.62 -11.23
N VAL A 615 -13.92 12.26 -12.40
CA VAL A 615 -13.83 11.55 -13.68
C VAL A 615 -12.37 11.48 -14.12
N THR A 616 -11.80 10.28 -14.16
CA THR A 616 -10.38 10.09 -14.51
C THR A 616 -10.14 8.75 -15.19
N SER A 617 -9.03 8.64 -15.93
CA SER A 617 -8.56 7.39 -16.54
C SER A 617 -7.60 6.61 -15.65
N ALA A 618 -7.07 7.21 -14.59
CA ALA A 618 -6.16 6.55 -13.67
C ALA A 618 -6.23 7.14 -12.27
N CYS A 619 -6.06 6.26 -11.28
CA CYS A 619 -5.91 6.64 -9.89
C CYS A 619 -4.58 6.13 -9.32
N LYS A 620 -4.20 6.69 -8.19
CA LYS A 620 -3.04 6.25 -7.42
C LYS A 620 -3.38 6.23 -5.95
N ILE A 621 -2.92 5.22 -5.24
CA ILE A 621 -3.03 5.09 -3.78
C ILE A 621 -1.63 5.12 -3.16
N SER A 622 -1.49 5.74 -2.00
CA SER A 622 -0.20 5.92 -1.34
C SER A 622 -0.32 5.76 0.17
N TRP A 623 0.42 4.82 0.74
CA TRP A 623 0.67 4.68 2.17
C TRP A 623 2.06 5.22 2.50
N ASN A 624 2.16 6.03 3.56
CA ASN A 624 3.45 6.53 4.05
C ASN A 624 4.31 5.41 4.69
N GLU A 625 3.65 4.41 5.25
CA GLU A 625 4.25 3.16 5.72
C GLU A 625 3.21 2.04 5.65
N THR A 626 3.67 0.80 5.53
CA THR A 626 2.83 -0.40 5.52
C THR A 626 3.24 -1.35 6.64
N ASN A 627 3.36 -0.83 7.86
CA ASN A 627 3.91 -1.53 9.02
C ASN A 627 3.20 -2.85 9.28
N MET A 628 3.90 -3.97 9.10
CA MET A 628 3.33 -5.31 9.26
C MET A 628 2.67 -5.58 10.62
N PHE A 629 3.12 -4.94 11.69
CA PHE A 629 2.54 -5.13 13.03
C PHE A 629 1.17 -4.46 13.18
N GLN A 630 0.81 -3.57 12.26
CA GLN A 630 -0.49 -2.88 12.18
C GLN A 630 -1.40 -3.48 11.09
N LEU A 631 -0.96 -4.55 10.41
CA LEU A 631 -1.71 -5.16 9.31
C LEU A 631 -2.59 -6.33 9.73
N ARG A 632 -2.82 -6.56 11.04
CA ARG A 632 -3.71 -7.60 11.58
C ARG A 632 -3.60 -8.96 10.88
N GLY A 633 -2.36 -9.42 10.71
CA GLY A 633 -2.06 -10.70 10.06
C GLY A 633 -2.11 -10.70 8.54
N LEU A 634 -2.43 -9.59 7.87
CA LEU A 634 -2.34 -9.49 6.40
C LEU A 634 -0.90 -9.62 5.89
N SER A 635 0.09 -9.16 6.68
CA SER A 635 1.50 -9.36 6.37
C SER A 635 2.27 -9.82 7.60
N THR A 636 3.12 -10.84 7.43
CA THR A 636 4.05 -11.28 8.48
C THR A 636 5.47 -11.40 7.95
N MET A 637 6.46 -11.20 8.84
CA MET A 637 7.87 -11.39 8.50
C MET A 637 8.16 -12.85 8.11
N ARG A 638 7.38 -13.82 8.63
CA ARG A 638 7.57 -15.26 8.43
C ARG A 638 6.88 -15.77 7.18
N SER A 639 5.59 -15.48 7.03
CA SER A 639 4.76 -16.05 5.96
C SER A 639 4.39 -15.07 4.85
N GLY A 640 4.72 -13.78 4.98
CA GLY A 640 4.48 -12.77 3.95
C GLY A 640 3.04 -12.27 3.92
N GLY A 641 2.65 -11.74 2.75
CA GLY A 641 1.36 -11.13 2.48
C GLY A 641 1.41 -9.60 2.46
N GLY A 642 0.27 -8.94 2.33
CA GLY A 642 0.16 -7.49 2.36
C GLY A 642 -1.25 -6.95 2.22
N ILE A 643 -1.33 -5.66 1.92
CA ILE A 643 -2.55 -4.89 1.79
C ILE A 643 -3.18 -5.12 0.42
N HIS A 644 -4.51 -5.07 0.36
CA HIS A 644 -5.30 -5.06 -0.86
C HIS A 644 -6.01 -3.72 -1.06
N ALA A 645 -6.23 -3.31 -2.31
CA ALA A 645 -7.01 -2.11 -2.60
C ALA A 645 -7.69 -2.12 -3.98
N GLU A 646 -8.86 -1.49 -4.06
CA GLU A 646 -9.64 -1.26 -5.29
C GLU A 646 -10.30 0.12 -5.29
N PHE A 647 -10.46 0.72 -6.47
CA PHE A 647 -11.28 1.92 -6.67
C PHE A 647 -12.71 1.53 -7.07
N LEU A 648 -13.67 2.28 -6.56
CA LEU A 648 -15.11 2.07 -6.77
C LEU A 648 -15.69 3.22 -7.59
N GLY A 649 -16.67 2.93 -8.45
CA GLY A 649 -17.24 3.92 -9.36
C GLY A 649 -18.26 3.41 -10.37
N ASP A 650 -18.56 4.26 -11.35
CA ASP A 650 -19.44 3.97 -12.48
C ASP A 650 -18.88 4.51 -13.82
N ASP A 651 -19.50 4.11 -14.93
CA ASP A 651 -19.09 4.53 -16.28
C ASP A 651 -19.54 5.98 -16.53
N ALA A 652 -18.57 6.88 -16.70
CA ALA A 652 -18.80 8.32 -16.81
C ALA A 652 -19.64 8.72 -18.05
N VAL A 653 -19.76 7.83 -19.04
CA VAL A 653 -20.46 8.11 -20.32
C VAL A 653 -21.98 7.93 -20.21
N ARG A 654 -22.51 7.39 -19.10
CA ARG A 654 -23.96 7.16 -18.93
C ARG A 654 -24.77 8.36 -18.39
N GLY A 655 -24.17 9.54 -18.23
CA GLY A 655 -24.86 10.75 -17.80
C GLY A 655 -25.61 11.45 -18.95
N ASP A 656 -26.92 11.53 -18.82
CA ASP A 656 -27.91 12.14 -19.74
C ASP A 656 -27.54 13.60 -20.18
N PRO A 657 -27.45 13.91 -21.49
CA PRO A 657 -27.15 15.25 -21.97
C PRO A 657 -28.43 16.08 -22.08
N GLY A 658 -28.87 16.70 -20.97
CA GLY A 658 -30.16 17.40 -21.01
C GLY A 658 -30.52 18.31 -19.85
N ASN A 659 -29.63 19.20 -19.40
CA ASN A 659 -29.99 20.60 -19.05
C ASN A 659 -28.79 21.36 -18.47
N ALA A 660 -28.10 22.10 -19.32
CA ALA A 660 -27.26 23.21 -18.88
C ALA A 660 -27.71 24.45 -19.64
N THR A 661 -28.70 25.17 -19.09
CA THR A 661 -28.82 26.63 -19.17
C THR A 661 -29.87 27.09 -18.17
N ASN A 662 -29.46 27.84 -17.14
CA ASN A 662 -30.07 29.14 -16.80
C ASN A 662 -29.41 29.74 -15.54
N THR A 663 -28.67 30.82 -15.81
CA THR A 663 -28.61 32.09 -15.07
C THR A 663 -29.17 32.11 -13.64
N VAL A 664 -28.28 32.33 -12.67
CA VAL A 664 -28.62 32.79 -11.32
C VAL A 664 -28.87 34.30 -11.34
N SER A 665 -30.02 34.72 -10.81
CA SER A 665 -30.21 36.01 -10.14
C SER A 665 -31.16 35.81 -8.94
N PRO A 666 -31.03 36.63 -7.89
CA PRO A 666 -31.34 36.26 -6.52
C PRO A 666 -32.79 36.62 -6.14
N GLY A 667 -33.43 35.77 -5.33
CA GLY A 667 -34.72 36.13 -4.71
C GLY A 667 -35.44 34.98 -4.01
N ASN A 668 -35.46 35.09 -2.67
CA ASN A 668 -36.49 34.66 -1.73
C ASN A 668 -36.62 33.18 -1.33
N ASN A 669 -36.26 32.97 -0.06
CA ASN A 669 -36.66 31.89 0.82
C ASN A 669 -38.19 31.66 0.81
N GLU A 670 -38.61 30.40 0.66
CA GLU A 670 -39.46 29.70 1.63
C GLU A 670 -39.45 28.18 1.35
N ALA A 671 -39.44 27.40 2.43
CA ALA A 671 -39.05 26.00 2.48
C ALA A 671 -40.17 25.01 2.12
N VAL A 672 -39.82 23.93 1.40
CA VAL A 672 -40.47 22.60 1.51
C VAL A 672 -39.38 21.52 1.43
N ALA A 673 -39.47 20.55 2.34
CA ALA A 673 -38.41 19.67 2.82
C ALA A 673 -37.95 18.53 1.88
N SER A 674 -36.66 18.18 1.99
CA SER A 674 -36.03 16.96 1.45
C SER A 674 -35.78 15.92 2.55
N PRO A 675 -35.68 14.61 2.23
CA PRO A 675 -35.41 13.55 3.21
C PRO A 675 -33.95 13.60 3.72
N PRO A 676 -33.66 13.11 4.95
CA PRO A 676 -32.37 13.29 5.60
C PRO A 676 -31.30 12.34 5.05
N LEU A 677 -30.15 12.90 4.66
CA LEU A 677 -28.88 12.20 4.45
C LEU A 677 -28.27 11.84 5.82
N LEU A 678 -27.88 10.58 6.01
CA LEU A 678 -27.17 10.11 7.19
C LEU A 678 -25.73 10.64 7.19
N ALA A 679 -25.52 11.73 7.91
CA ALA A 679 -24.20 12.19 8.33
C ALA A 679 -23.69 11.31 9.48
N SER A 680 -22.44 10.85 9.41
CA SER A 680 -21.73 10.38 10.60
C SER A 680 -21.72 11.49 11.64
N PRO A 681 -22.10 11.23 12.91
CA PRO A 681 -22.32 12.30 13.87
C PRO A 681 -20.97 12.84 14.35
N ILE A 682 -20.68 14.09 14.01
CA ILE A 682 -19.89 14.94 14.90
C ILE A 682 -20.73 15.06 16.16
N LEU A 683 -20.33 14.37 17.23
CA LEU A 683 -21.02 14.46 18.52
C LEU A 683 -21.09 15.94 18.91
N SER A 684 -22.31 16.45 19.08
CA SER A 684 -22.48 17.81 19.58
C SER A 684 -21.83 17.92 20.96
N ILE A 685 -21.34 19.11 21.30
CA ILE A 685 -20.77 19.42 22.63
C ILE A 685 -21.71 18.91 23.75
N SER A 686 -23.04 19.04 23.56
CA SER A 686 -24.06 18.55 24.49
C SER A 686 -24.03 17.03 24.68
N THR A 687 -23.76 16.26 23.63
CA THR A 687 -23.76 14.78 23.63
C THR A 687 -22.46 14.20 24.21
N VAL A 688 -21.31 14.85 23.97
CA VAL A 688 -20.02 14.47 24.57
C VAL A 688 -20.03 14.71 26.09
N ILE A 689 -20.68 15.79 26.55
CA ILE A 689 -20.85 16.10 27.99
C ILE A 689 -21.77 15.10 28.67
N GLU A 690 -22.84 14.66 28.00
CA GLU A 690 -23.81 13.72 28.57
C GLU A 690 -23.19 12.33 28.79
N LEU A 691 -22.27 11.90 27.90
CA LEU A 691 -21.45 10.69 28.08
C LEU A 691 -20.43 10.83 29.22
N ALA A 692 -19.87 12.03 29.45
CA ALA A 692 -18.94 12.29 30.55
C ALA A 692 -19.59 12.25 31.95
N SER A 693 -20.90 12.49 32.03
CA SER A 693 -21.66 12.53 33.30
C SER A 693 -21.99 11.14 33.89
N LYS A 694 -21.77 10.05 33.14
CA LYS A 694 -22.16 8.67 33.52
C LYS A 694 -21.03 7.80 34.08
N ALA A 695 -19.78 8.30 34.14
CA ALA A 695 -18.64 7.52 34.62
C ALA A 695 -18.48 7.63 36.16
N PRO A 696 -18.13 6.53 36.87
CA PRO A 696 -17.93 6.57 38.31
C PRO A 696 -16.75 7.48 38.68
N THR A 697 -16.98 8.34 39.68
CA THR A 697 -16.06 9.38 40.20
C THR A 697 -14.88 8.81 41.01
N THR A 698 -14.68 7.49 41.02
CA THR A 698 -13.67 6.83 41.81
C THR A 698 -12.27 7.07 41.24
N ALA A 699 -11.42 7.73 42.03
CA ALA A 699 -10.03 7.96 41.69
C ALA A 699 -9.29 6.63 41.44
N THR A 700 -8.62 6.52 40.30
CA THR A 700 -7.79 5.37 39.91
C THR A 700 -6.33 5.65 40.22
N ALA A 701 -5.54 4.60 40.48
CA ALA A 701 -4.12 4.74 40.80
C ALA A 701 -3.26 4.22 39.64
N LEU A 702 -2.21 4.98 39.29
CA LEU A 702 -1.18 4.56 38.34
C LEU A 702 0.19 4.78 39.00
N GLY A 703 0.74 3.71 39.57
CA GLY A 703 1.90 3.83 40.44
C GLY A 703 1.59 4.65 41.69
N ALA A 704 2.33 5.73 41.91
CA ALA A 704 2.14 6.64 43.04
C ALA A 704 1.18 7.81 42.75
N ALA A 705 0.79 8.03 41.48
CA ALA A 705 -0.23 9.00 41.11
C ALA A 705 -1.65 8.47 41.34
N LYS A 706 -2.51 9.36 41.83
CA LYS A 706 -3.96 9.19 41.84
C LYS A 706 -4.56 10.10 40.77
N LEU A 707 -5.38 9.52 39.90
CA LEU A 707 -6.06 10.20 38.81
C LEU A 707 -7.55 10.25 39.14
N ALA A 708 -8.13 11.45 39.19
CA ALA A 708 -9.56 11.62 39.34
C ALA A 708 -10.11 12.35 38.11
N ARG A 709 -11.10 11.75 37.46
CA ARG A 709 -11.67 12.30 36.24
C ARG A 709 -12.43 13.60 36.56
N LEU A 710 -12.15 14.64 35.79
CA LEU A 710 -12.85 15.91 35.90
C LEU A 710 -14.16 15.85 35.11
N THR A 711 -15.25 16.15 35.80
CA THR A 711 -16.62 16.17 35.21
C THR A 711 -17.26 17.55 35.29
N GLU A 712 -16.68 18.48 36.06
CA GLU A 712 -17.20 19.84 36.21
C GLU A 712 -17.06 20.64 34.91
N ARG A 713 -18.20 21.12 34.40
CA ARG A 713 -18.25 21.79 33.10
C ARG A 713 -17.40 23.06 33.03
N SER A 714 -17.44 23.88 34.08
CA SER A 714 -16.64 25.10 34.19
C SER A 714 -15.14 24.82 34.08
N VAL A 715 -14.66 23.74 34.70
CA VAL A 715 -13.26 23.34 34.65
C VAL A 715 -12.89 22.86 33.25
N LEU A 716 -13.72 22.02 32.62
CA LEU A 716 -13.49 21.54 31.25
C LEU A 716 -13.50 22.69 30.21
N ASP A 717 -14.40 23.67 30.36
CA ASP A 717 -14.42 24.88 29.53
C ASP A 717 -13.17 25.74 29.77
N GLY A 718 -12.71 25.83 31.02
CA GLY A 718 -11.45 26.47 31.39
C GLY A 718 -10.25 25.80 30.72
N ILE A 719 -10.17 24.47 30.74
CA ILE A 719 -9.14 23.68 30.07
C ILE A 719 -9.21 23.91 28.54
N GLN A 720 -10.40 23.85 27.93
CA GLN A 720 -10.57 24.10 26.51
C GLN A 720 -10.08 25.48 26.09
N ALA A 721 -10.32 26.51 26.91
CA ALA A 721 -9.79 27.86 26.67
C ALA A 721 -8.25 27.88 26.74
N CYS A 722 -7.63 27.08 27.61
CA CYS A 722 -6.17 26.93 27.69
C CYS A 722 -5.58 26.26 26.44
N LEU A 723 -6.33 25.41 25.73
CA LEU A 723 -5.86 24.75 24.51
C LEU A 723 -5.94 25.65 23.26
N THR A 724 -6.41 26.89 23.40
CA THR A 724 -6.48 27.85 22.28
C THR A 724 -5.09 28.35 21.91
N THR A 725 -4.72 28.19 20.64
CA THR A 725 -3.42 28.61 20.09
C THR A 725 -3.60 29.17 18.67
N ARG A 726 -2.50 29.62 18.06
CA ARG A 726 -2.46 30.11 16.69
C ARG A 726 -2.60 28.97 15.69
N ALA A 727 -3.75 28.91 15.01
CA ALA A 727 -4.03 27.91 13.98
C ALA A 727 -2.95 27.87 12.87
N ASP A 728 -2.42 29.03 12.47
CA ASP A 728 -1.37 29.13 11.43
C ASP A 728 0.00 28.59 11.89
N TRP A 729 0.15 28.32 13.18
CA TRP A 729 1.36 27.74 13.75
C TRP A 729 1.24 26.24 14.05
N LEU A 730 0.06 25.65 13.87
CA LEU A 730 -0.18 24.21 13.97
C LEU A 730 0.15 23.52 12.63
N GLY A 731 0.60 22.27 12.70
CA GLY A 731 0.98 21.48 11.52
C GLY A 731 2.24 21.98 10.80
N VAL A 732 3.21 22.54 11.52
CA VAL A 732 4.46 23.09 10.92
C VAL A 732 5.75 22.53 11.56
N GLY A 733 5.71 21.89 12.73
CA GLY A 733 6.91 21.32 13.37
C GLY A 733 6.86 19.80 13.48
N LYS A 734 7.35 19.23 14.60
CA LYS A 734 7.31 17.78 14.84
C LYS A 734 5.90 17.20 14.86
N ASP A 735 4.90 18.04 15.15
CA ASP A 735 3.48 17.77 14.97
C ASP A 735 3.12 17.30 13.54
N VAL A 736 3.95 17.60 12.52
CA VAL A 736 3.83 17.16 11.12
C VAL A 736 4.25 15.71 10.90
N GLU A 737 5.04 15.12 11.81
CA GLU A 737 5.47 13.73 11.71
C GLU A 737 4.26 12.78 11.74
N ASP A 738 3.17 13.19 12.41
CA ASP A 738 1.84 12.62 12.30
C ASP A 738 1.13 13.20 11.04
N LYS A 739 1.50 12.68 9.86
CA LYS A 739 1.12 13.16 8.51
C LYS A 739 -0.38 13.03 8.16
N SER A 740 -1.25 12.85 9.16
CA SER A 740 -2.64 12.41 9.01
C SER A 740 -3.63 13.52 8.66
N SER A 741 -3.34 14.81 8.89
CA SER A 741 -4.18 15.94 8.44
C SER A 741 -3.57 17.31 8.77
N THR A 742 -3.95 18.35 8.02
CA THR A 742 -3.84 19.75 8.48
C THR A 742 -4.95 20.02 9.50
N TYR A 743 -4.61 20.56 10.66
CA TYR A 743 -5.55 20.83 11.74
C TYR A 743 -5.44 22.29 12.17
N SER A 744 -6.56 22.87 12.58
CA SER A 744 -6.68 24.30 12.89
C SER A 744 -6.89 24.58 14.38
N GLY A 745 -7.04 23.54 15.21
CA GLY A 745 -7.26 23.70 16.64
C GLY A 745 -7.09 22.41 17.43
N LEU A 746 -7.23 22.53 18.76
CA LEU A 746 -7.13 21.44 19.72
C LEU A 746 -8.42 21.37 20.55
N GLN A 747 -9.02 20.18 20.66
CA GLN A 747 -10.30 19.97 21.32
C GLN A 747 -10.18 18.99 22.49
N VAL A 748 -10.60 19.40 23.69
CA VAL A 748 -10.58 18.56 24.89
C VAL A 748 -11.60 17.42 24.76
N CYS A 749 -11.16 16.21 25.04
CA CYS A 749 -12.00 15.01 25.08
C CYS A 749 -12.26 14.56 26.53
N ALA A 750 -11.22 14.58 27.36
CA ALA A 750 -11.31 14.23 28.77
C ALA A 750 -10.16 14.89 29.56
N ALA A 751 -10.33 15.02 30.87
CA ALA A 751 -9.28 15.52 31.75
C ALA A 751 -9.33 14.84 33.10
N TRP A 752 -8.20 14.80 33.79
CA TRP A 752 -8.05 14.25 35.13
C TRP A 752 -7.22 15.19 35.99
N SER A 753 -7.61 15.39 37.24
CA SER A 753 -6.71 15.93 38.25
C SER A 753 -5.71 14.86 38.67
N VAL A 754 -4.45 15.24 38.80
CA VAL A 754 -3.35 14.36 39.20
C VAL A 754 -2.94 14.71 40.63
N SER A 755 -2.93 13.70 41.50
CA SER A 755 -2.44 13.82 42.88
C SER A 755 -1.29 12.85 43.10
N HIS A 756 -0.09 13.35 43.31
CA HIS A 756 1.09 12.54 43.58
C HIS A 756 1.85 13.03 44.82
N LYS A 757 1.67 12.33 45.95
CA LYS A 757 2.13 12.81 47.28
C LYS A 757 3.64 13.07 47.38
N ILE A 758 4.46 12.23 46.77
CA ILE A 758 5.93 12.33 46.88
C ILE A 758 6.46 13.50 46.05
N GLU A 759 6.06 13.58 44.79
CA GLU A 759 6.29 14.72 43.89
C GLU A 759 5.84 16.04 44.53
N LEU A 760 4.61 16.12 45.07
CA LEU A 760 4.15 17.31 45.78
C LEU A 760 5.05 17.63 46.99
N GLY A 761 5.49 16.63 47.75
CA GLY A 761 6.42 16.85 48.86
C GLY A 761 7.78 17.44 48.43
N ARG A 762 8.33 16.98 47.29
CA ARG A 762 9.56 17.57 46.71
C ARG A 762 9.33 18.99 46.21
N TYR A 763 8.18 19.20 45.57
CA TYR A 763 7.75 20.51 45.08
C TYR A 763 7.62 21.55 46.18
N GLU A 764 6.95 21.22 47.29
CA GLU A 764 6.80 22.13 48.41
C GLU A 764 8.14 22.42 49.11
N LEU A 765 9.07 21.45 49.15
CA LEU A 765 10.43 21.69 49.63
C LEU A 765 11.20 22.64 48.71
N ALA A 766 11.17 22.41 47.39
CA ALA A 766 11.77 23.32 46.41
C ALA A 766 11.14 24.72 46.49
N LYS A 767 9.84 24.82 46.75
CA LYS A 767 9.14 26.10 46.97
C LYS A 767 9.67 26.83 48.20
N GLN A 768 9.88 26.13 49.31
CA GLN A 768 10.49 26.69 50.52
C GLN A 768 11.94 27.13 50.28
N GLU A 769 12.72 26.37 49.51
CA GLU A 769 14.09 26.76 49.13
C GLU A 769 14.10 28.06 48.32
N LEU A 770 13.16 28.24 47.38
CA LEU A 770 13.03 29.49 46.62
C LEU A 770 12.53 30.65 47.50
N GLN A 771 11.66 30.40 48.47
CA GLN A 771 11.22 31.41 49.44
C GLN A 771 12.41 31.91 50.27
N GLN A 772 13.23 30.99 50.79
CA GLN A 772 14.45 31.36 51.52
C GLN A 772 15.42 32.14 50.61
N HIS A 773 15.60 31.69 49.36
CA HIS A 773 16.46 32.39 48.41
C HIS A 773 15.98 33.83 48.14
N LEU A 774 14.67 34.03 48.05
CA LEU A 774 14.05 35.35 47.88
C LEU A 774 14.25 36.25 49.12
N GLU A 775 14.16 35.68 50.32
CA GLU A 775 14.44 36.40 51.58
C GLU A 775 15.92 36.83 51.67
N ASP A 776 16.83 35.95 51.26
CA ASP A 776 18.27 36.21 51.24
C ASP A 776 18.65 37.22 50.14
N ASN A 777 17.82 37.37 49.10
CA ASN A 777 18.05 38.22 47.93
C ASN A 777 16.84 39.13 47.65
N PRO A 778 16.69 40.25 48.37
CA PRO A 778 15.49 41.10 48.35
C PRO A 778 15.26 41.87 47.03
N GLY A 779 16.12 41.68 46.02
CA GLY A 779 15.94 42.23 44.67
C GLY A 779 14.76 41.63 43.91
N GLY A 780 14.16 40.55 44.43
CA GLY A 780 13.05 39.87 43.80
C GLY A 780 13.48 39.01 42.60
N PHE A 781 12.56 38.19 42.10
CA PHE A 781 12.78 37.49 40.84
C PHE A 781 12.34 38.35 39.65
N PRO A 782 13.01 38.20 38.48
CA PRO A 782 12.59 38.86 37.25
C PRO A 782 11.16 38.45 36.88
N SER A 783 10.36 39.38 36.37
CA SER A 783 9.00 39.08 35.89
C SER A 783 9.01 38.62 34.43
N LEU A 784 8.10 37.71 34.09
CA LEU A 784 7.92 37.20 32.73
C LEU A 784 6.44 37.13 32.37
N GLU A 785 6.04 37.82 31.30
CA GLU A 785 4.72 37.61 30.71
C GLU A 785 4.72 36.30 29.90
N LEU A 786 3.84 35.39 30.29
CA LEU A 786 3.64 34.08 29.69
C LEU A 786 2.27 33.98 29.02
N GLY A 787 2.17 33.24 27.91
CA GLY A 787 0.90 32.93 27.26
C GLY A 787 -0.10 32.22 28.18
N THR A 788 0.40 31.54 29.22
CA THR A 788 -0.38 30.82 30.23
C THR A 788 -0.85 31.67 31.41
N GLY A 789 -0.56 32.98 31.45
CA GLY A 789 -0.80 33.82 32.63
C GLY A 789 -2.25 33.84 33.14
N SER A 790 -3.24 33.58 32.27
CA SER A 790 -4.65 33.47 32.67
C SER A 790 -5.10 32.05 33.06
N TRP A 791 -4.30 31.03 32.77
CA TRP A 791 -4.74 29.62 32.86
C TRP A 791 -5.03 29.21 34.30
N ALA A 792 -4.16 29.58 35.24
CA ALA A 792 -4.37 29.28 36.66
C ALA A 792 -5.72 29.78 37.16
N SER A 793 -6.08 31.03 36.83
CA SER A 793 -7.37 31.62 37.20
C SER A 793 -8.57 30.89 36.57
N ARG A 794 -8.43 30.41 35.33
CA ARG A 794 -9.47 29.63 34.62
C ARG A 794 -9.71 28.26 35.23
N LEU A 795 -8.67 27.70 35.86
CA LEU A 795 -8.72 26.40 36.53
C LEU A 795 -8.96 26.52 38.04
N GLY A 796 -9.18 27.74 38.57
CA GLY A 796 -9.37 27.98 40.00
C GLY A 796 -8.12 27.71 40.85
N MET A 797 -6.93 27.73 40.23
CA MET A 797 -5.66 27.47 40.89
C MET A 797 -5.08 28.76 41.49
N THR A 798 -4.48 28.63 42.66
CA THR A 798 -3.71 29.70 43.30
C THR A 798 -2.22 29.42 43.10
N LEU A 799 -1.51 30.37 42.49
CA LEU A 799 -0.06 30.31 42.30
C LEU A 799 0.59 31.45 43.10
N ASP A 800 1.84 31.26 43.51
CA ASP A 800 2.65 32.25 44.19
C ASP A 800 3.46 33.10 43.19
N PRO A 801 2.99 34.32 42.84
CA PRO A 801 3.68 35.17 41.88
C PRO A 801 5.04 35.66 42.40
N ALA A 802 5.27 35.67 43.72
CA ALA A 802 6.56 36.12 44.28
C ALA A 802 7.70 35.14 43.94
N LEU A 803 7.36 33.87 43.68
CA LEU A 803 8.31 32.82 43.34
C LEU A 803 8.41 32.53 41.83
N ASN A 804 7.70 33.32 41.01
CA ASN A 804 7.39 32.96 39.63
C ASN A 804 6.82 31.54 39.53
N GLU A 805 5.87 31.20 40.41
CA GLU A 805 5.08 29.98 40.26
C GLU A 805 4.09 30.18 39.11
N VAL A 806 4.20 29.34 38.09
CA VAL A 806 3.44 29.46 36.85
C VAL A 806 2.83 28.12 36.46
N LEU A 807 1.76 28.17 35.66
CA LEU A 807 1.23 26.98 35.01
C LEU A 807 1.84 26.89 33.60
N LEU A 808 2.44 25.75 33.28
CA LEU A 808 3.00 25.46 31.95
C LEU A 808 2.47 24.12 31.44
N VAL A 809 2.67 23.87 30.15
CA VAL A 809 2.22 22.64 29.50
C VAL A 809 3.39 21.81 28.98
N HIS A 810 3.29 20.49 29.16
CA HIS A 810 4.21 19.50 28.65
C HIS A 810 3.48 18.54 27.71
N GLY A 811 4.03 18.33 26.53
CA GLY A 811 3.55 17.31 25.60
C GLY A 811 4.34 16.02 25.76
N THR A 812 3.65 14.87 25.73
CA THR A 812 4.29 13.56 25.85
C THR A 812 3.61 12.55 24.94
N GLU A 813 4.34 11.49 24.60
CA GLU A 813 3.76 10.31 23.95
C GLU A 813 3.09 9.37 24.97
N PRO A 814 2.07 8.58 24.56
CA PRO A 814 1.39 7.63 25.44
C PRO A 814 2.33 6.60 26.08
N GLY A 815 3.39 6.19 25.36
CA GLY A 815 4.39 5.23 25.85
C GLY A 815 5.16 5.72 27.08
N ALA A 816 5.46 7.02 27.15
CA ALA A 816 6.15 7.63 28.28
C ALA A 816 5.18 8.06 29.41
N LEU A 817 3.92 8.34 29.08
CA LEU A 817 2.94 8.91 30.00
C LEU A 817 2.77 8.11 31.29
N ALA A 818 2.71 6.78 31.20
CA ALA A 818 2.55 5.95 32.40
C ALA A 818 3.73 6.05 33.37
N ALA A 819 4.96 6.15 32.84
CA ALA A 819 6.16 6.33 33.64
C ALA A 819 6.22 7.74 34.26
N VAL A 820 5.87 8.77 33.48
CA VAL A 820 5.81 10.16 33.95
C VAL A 820 4.78 10.35 35.05
N LEU A 821 3.57 9.82 34.90
CA LEU A 821 2.55 9.87 35.95
C LEU A 821 2.97 9.09 37.20
N SER A 822 3.69 7.97 37.03
CA SER A 822 4.13 7.16 38.16
C SER A 822 5.33 7.73 38.91
N GLY A 823 6.20 8.48 38.25
CA GLY A 823 7.52 8.89 38.78
C GLY A 823 7.80 10.38 38.80
N GLY A 824 6.92 11.19 38.22
CA GLY A 824 7.16 12.59 37.89
C GLY A 824 7.97 12.76 36.60
N LEU A 825 8.13 14.01 36.17
CA LEU A 825 9.10 14.36 35.12
C LEU A 825 10.53 14.16 35.63
N ASN A 826 11.47 13.91 34.73
CA ASN A 826 12.84 13.60 35.11
C ASN A 826 13.83 14.08 34.04
N GLU A 827 14.64 15.08 34.41
CA GLU A 827 15.61 15.74 33.55
C GLU A 827 16.69 14.78 33.01
N ARG A 828 16.95 13.65 33.69
CA ARG A 828 18.03 12.71 33.33
C ARG A 828 17.76 11.95 32.03
N TYR A 829 16.51 11.90 31.61
CA TYR A 829 16.08 11.28 30.35
C TYR A 829 15.97 12.30 29.21
N SER A 830 16.32 13.57 29.44
CA SER A 830 16.22 14.64 28.44
C SER A 830 17.55 14.94 27.76
N SER A 831 17.49 15.18 26.45
CA SER A 831 18.58 15.73 25.67
C SER A 831 17.99 16.62 24.57
N GLY A 832 17.95 17.93 24.82
CA GLY A 832 17.41 18.89 23.86
C GLY A 832 18.40 20.01 23.53
N LEU A 833 18.00 20.87 22.59
CA LEU A 833 18.82 21.98 22.09
C LEU A 833 19.31 22.91 23.20
N PHE A 834 18.49 23.09 24.23
CA PHE A 834 18.71 23.97 25.37
C PHE A 834 19.21 23.23 26.62
N GLY A 835 19.80 22.04 26.44
CA GLY A 835 20.38 21.24 27.52
C GLY A 835 19.52 20.08 28.00
N ALA A 836 19.99 19.41 29.04
CA ALA A 836 19.38 18.23 29.66
C ALA A 836 18.45 18.63 30.82
N GLY A 837 17.35 19.32 30.49
CA GLY A 837 16.29 19.67 31.43
C GLY A 837 14.90 19.23 30.97
N SER A 838 13.90 19.38 31.83
CA SER A 838 12.49 19.17 31.49
C SER A 838 11.96 20.34 30.65
N TYR A 839 11.47 20.04 29.44
CA TYR A 839 10.98 21.04 28.48
C TYR A 839 9.50 21.31 28.67
N MET A 840 9.15 22.58 28.73
CA MET A 840 7.81 23.09 28.94
C MET A 840 7.49 24.17 27.90
N ALA A 841 6.21 24.45 27.72
CA ALA A 841 5.75 25.55 26.89
C ALA A 841 4.72 26.41 27.61
N ASP A 842 4.66 27.68 27.21
CA ASP A 842 3.60 28.61 27.58
C ASP A 842 2.50 28.71 26.50
N ASP A 843 2.46 27.71 25.60
CA ASP A 843 1.47 27.58 24.53
C ASP A 843 1.21 26.09 24.24
N ALA A 844 -0.07 25.70 24.15
CA ALA A 844 -0.47 24.32 23.88
C ALA A 844 0.00 23.81 22.50
N GLY A 845 0.03 24.67 21.47
CA GLY A 845 0.49 24.31 20.13
C GLY A 845 1.95 23.87 20.08
N LYS A 846 2.78 24.35 21.03
CA LYS A 846 4.16 23.86 21.18
C LYS A 846 4.22 22.48 21.83
N ALA A 847 3.44 22.26 22.88
CA ALA A 847 3.38 20.96 23.54
C ALA A 847 2.85 19.88 22.59
N ASP A 848 1.87 20.22 21.74
CA ASP A 848 1.31 19.32 20.73
C ASP A 848 2.35 18.78 19.74
N GLN A 849 3.44 19.53 19.49
CA GLN A 849 4.55 19.06 18.63
C GLN A 849 5.26 17.81 19.18
N TYR A 850 5.09 17.50 20.46
CA TYR A 850 5.69 16.35 21.13
C TYR A 850 4.67 15.29 21.52
N CYS A 851 3.40 15.51 21.16
CA CYS A 851 2.33 14.55 21.45
C CYS A 851 2.14 13.62 20.25
N THR A 852 2.02 12.32 20.53
CA THR A 852 1.68 11.29 19.53
C THR A 852 0.29 10.72 19.80
N MET A 853 -0.36 10.24 18.73
CA MET A 853 -1.73 9.75 18.79
C MET A 853 -1.86 8.45 19.59
N ASP A 854 -2.90 8.37 20.40
CA ASP A 854 -3.43 7.19 21.07
C ASP A 854 -4.79 6.84 20.46
N GLY A 855 -4.82 5.92 19.50
CA GLY A 855 -5.97 5.71 18.60
C GLY A 855 -7.06 4.77 19.11
N VAL A 856 -6.71 3.76 19.93
CA VAL A 856 -7.64 2.70 20.34
C VAL A 856 -7.35 2.26 21.78
N LYS A 857 -8.40 1.89 22.52
CA LYS A 857 -8.25 1.32 23.87
C LYS A 857 -7.36 0.07 23.84
N GLN A 858 -6.15 0.18 24.37
CA GLN A 858 -5.23 -0.94 24.54
C GLN A 858 -5.44 -1.60 25.90
N LYS A 859 -5.22 -2.91 26.00
CA LYS A 859 -5.16 -3.59 27.30
C LYS A 859 -3.81 -3.32 27.97
N ASN A 860 -3.69 -2.13 28.57
CA ASN A 860 -2.51 -1.75 29.34
C ASN A 860 -2.93 -0.96 30.59
N LYS A 861 -2.01 -0.85 31.56
CA LYS A 861 -2.29 -0.21 32.85
C LYS A 861 -2.70 1.25 32.72
N LEU A 862 -2.23 1.97 31.71
CA LEU A 862 -2.59 3.37 31.48
C LEU A 862 -4.07 3.47 31.08
N HIS A 863 -4.52 2.68 30.10
CA HIS A 863 -5.90 2.70 29.63
C HIS A 863 -6.87 2.12 30.65
N ASP A 864 -6.48 1.08 31.40
CA ASP A 864 -7.29 0.55 32.50
C ASP A 864 -7.50 1.62 33.59
N CYS A 865 -6.53 2.52 33.77
CA CYS A 865 -6.59 3.60 34.74
C CYS A 865 -7.42 4.80 34.25
N LEU A 866 -7.23 5.22 33.01
CA LEU A 866 -7.91 6.39 32.42
C LEU A 866 -9.34 6.09 31.97
N TYR A 867 -9.59 4.87 31.49
CA TYR A 867 -10.85 4.42 30.91
C TYR A 867 -11.30 3.08 31.53
N PRO A 868 -11.56 3.02 32.85
CA PRO A 868 -11.91 1.78 33.55
C PRO A 868 -13.29 1.26 33.12
N GLY A 869 -13.43 -0.08 33.04
CA GLY A 869 -14.72 -0.75 32.77
C GLY A 869 -15.37 -0.32 31.45
N ASP A 870 -16.65 0.09 31.54
CA ASP A 870 -17.51 0.50 30.42
C ASP A 870 -17.22 1.94 29.92
N VAL A 871 -16.23 2.62 30.49
CA VAL A 871 -15.83 3.94 29.99
C VAL A 871 -15.15 3.77 28.64
N GLU A 872 -15.78 4.34 27.60
CA GLU A 872 -15.25 4.36 26.24
C GLU A 872 -14.03 5.30 26.12
N HIS A 873 -13.04 4.82 25.37
CA HIS A 873 -11.90 5.61 24.95
C HIS A 873 -12.34 6.54 23.81
N PRO A 874 -12.04 7.85 23.84
CA PRO A 874 -12.54 8.79 22.83
C PRO A 874 -11.95 8.64 21.41
N GLY A 875 -11.27 7.52 21.09
CA GLY A 875 -10.52 7.35 19.84
C GLY A 875 -9.21 8.15 19.85
N ASN A 876 -8.85 8.76 18.71
CA ASN A 876 -7.58 9.44 18.36
C ASN A 876 -7.11 10.59 19.28
N VAL A 877 -6.98 10.34 20.58
CA VAL A 877 -6.59 11.33 21.58
C VAL A 877 -5.07 11.47 21.64
N ARG A 878 -4.63 12.62 22.15
CA ARG A 878 -3.26 12.94 22.52
C ARG A 878 -3.28 13.42 23.97
N TYR A 879 -2.14 13.34 24.65
CA TYR A 879 -2.06 13.71 26.05
C TYR A 879 -1.12 14.89 26.30
N MET A 880 -1.61 15.88 27.04
CA MET A 880 -0.80 16.96 27.60
C MET A 880 -0.87 16.94 29.12
N LEU A 881 0.21 17.38 29.76
CA LEU A 881 0.27 17.58 31.20
C LEU A 881 0.28 19.08 31.48
N PHE A 882 -0.61 19.54 32.34
CA PHE A 882 -0.52 20.88 32.91
C PHE A 882 0.23 20.77 34.23
N CYS A 883 1.32 21.53 34.34
CA CYS A 883 2.28 21.43 35.42
C CYS A 883 2.40 22.78 36.12
N ARG A 884 2.38 22.77 37.46
CA ARG A 884 2.86 23.92 38.25
C ARG A 884 4.38 23.88 38.26
N VAL A 885 4.98 25.01 37.95
CA VAL A 885 6.43 25.13 37.74
C VAL A 885 6.95 26.34 38.50
N LEU A 886 8.02 26.16 39.27
CA LEU A 886 8.74 27.22 39.95
C LEU A 886 9.87 27.73 39.05
N LEU A 887 9.72 28.94 38.49
CA LEU A 887 10.77 29.51 37.63
C LEU A 887 11.82 30.31 38.41
N GLY A 888 11.48 30.80 39.60
CA GLY A 888 12.37 31.63 40.43
C GLY A 888 13.12 32.67 39.61
N HIS A 889 14.43 32.76 39.85
CA HIS A 889 15.34 33.55 39.03
C HIS A 889 15.73 32.80 37.74
N PHE A 890 15.08 33.13 36.62
CA PHE A 890 15.38 32.54 35.31
C PHE A 890 16.38 33.38 34.50
N THR A 891 16.97 32.78 33.46
CA THR A 891 17.73 33.50 32.43
C THR A 891 17.09 33.29 31.06
N GLU A 892 17.31 34.22 30.13
CA GLU A 892 16.80 34.13 28.76
C GLU A 892 17.92 33.78 27.77
N THR A 893 17.58 33.11 26.68
CA THR A 893 18.45 32.92 25.51
C THR A 893 17.67 33.12 24.21
N LEU A 894 18.38 33.49 23.14
CA LEU A 894 17.85 33.47 21.78
C LEU A 894 18.40 32.28 20.98
N ASP A 895 19.62 31.82 21.27
CA ASP A 895 20.37 30.85 20.46
C ASP A 895 20.68 29.52 21.16
N GLY A 896 20.41 29.42 22.47
CA GLY A 896 20.72 28.22 23.25
C GLY A 896 22.20 28.03 23.58
N ALA A 897 23.02 29.03 23.31
CA ALA A 897 24.44 29.05 23.68
C ALA A 897 24.76 30.17 24.68
N SER A 898 24.17 31.36 24.48
CA SER A 898 24.46 32.56 25.27
C SER A 898 23.23 33.15 25.94
N ARG A 899 23.44 33.82 27.07
CA ARG A 899 22.44 34.61 27.77
C ARG A 899 22.08 35.84 26.95
N LYS A 900 20.78 36.09 26.77
CA LYS A 900 20.25 37.17 25.94
C LYS A 900 20.69 38.57 26.41
N HIS A 901 20.83 38.77 27.71
CA HIS A 901 21.05 40.11 28.29
C HIS A 901 22.51 40.58 28.23
N ASP A 902 23.47 39.67 28.36
CA ASP A 902 24.90 40.01 28.46
C ASP A 902 25.81 39.21 27.52
N GLY A 903 25.27 38.23 26.79
CA GLY A 903 26.01 37.41 25.82
C GLY A 903 26.95 36.39 26.46
N LEU A 904 26.91 36.21 27.78
CA LEU A 904 27.77 35.27 28.50
C LEU A 904 27.21 33.84 28.46
N ASP A 905 28.02 32.87 28.88
CA ASP A 905 27.68 31.45 28.87
C ASP A 905 26.39 31.15 29.64
N LEU A 906 25.60 30.20 29.12
CA LEU A 906 24.37 29.73 29.76
C LEU A 906 24.61 28.63 30.80
N PHE A 907 25.57 27.75 30.56
CA PHE A 907 25.72 26.49 31.29
C PHE A 907 26.99 26.47 32.13
N ALA A 908 26.90 25.89 33.33
CA ALA A 908 28.05 25.72 34.21
C ALA A 908 29.06 24.67 33.70
N GLY A 909 28.67 23.84 32.73
CA GLY A 909 29.53 22.81 32.16
C GLY A 909 29.10 22.36 30.75
N PRO A 910 29.99 21.63 30.04
CA PRO A 910 29.79 21.27 28.63
C PRO A 910 28.63 20.30 28.39
N GLU A 911 28.26 19.52 29.42
CA GLU A 911 27.13 18.58 29.40
C GLU A 911 25.76 19.28 29.41
N LYS A 912 25.72 20.61 29.63
CA LYS A 912 24.48 21.41 29.66
C LYS A 912 23.41 20.87 30.62
N ARG A 913 23.86 20.37 31.79
CA ARG A 913 23.00 19.81 32.86
C ARG A 913 22.62 20.83 33.94
N GLU A 914 23.32 21.95 34.01
CA GLU A 914 23.11 22.97 35.03
C GLU A 914 23.41 24.37 34.45
N LEU A 915 22.66 25.38 34.87
CA LEU A 915 22.86 26.76 34.46
C LEU A 915 23.98 27.43 35.26
N VAL A 916 24.56 28.50 34.72
CA VAL A 916 25.56 29.29 35.45
C VAL A 916 24.97 29.95 36.71
N ASN A 917 25.85 30.37 37.61
CA ASN A 917 25.46 31.13 38.80
C ASN A 917 24.89 32.51 38.44
N ILE A 918 23.91 32.95 39.23
CA ILE A 918 23.29 34.26 39.13
C ILE A 918 24.33 35.31 39.58
N PRO A 919 24.66 36.30 38.73
CA PRO A 919 25.60 37.34 39.10
C PRO A 919 25.12 38.15 40.30
N GLY A 920 25.98 38.31 41.31
CA GLY A 920 25.72 39.16 42.48
C GLY A 920 24.92 38.52 43.62
N VAL A 921 24.62 37.22 43.53
CA VAL A 921 23.96 36.45 44.59
C VAL A 921 25.02 35.76 45.48
N ASP A 922 24.87 35.87 46.81
CA ASP A 922 25.75 35.26 47.82
C ASP A 922 24.90 34.56 48.92
N PRO A 923 25.08 33.26 49.20
CA PRO A 923 26.00 32.32 48.54
C PRO A 923 25.65 32.09 47.06
N PRO A 924 26.62 31.72 46.20
CA PRO A 924 26.36 31.53 44.77
C PRO A 924 25.25 30.50 44.50
N ALA A 925 24.25 30.91 43.73
CA ALA A 925 23.13 30.06 43.31
C ALA A 925 23.01 30.05 41.78
N ALA A 926 22.74 28.89 41.18
CA ALA A 926 22.47 28.76 39.75
C ALA A 926 21.13 29.42 39.37
N TYR A 927 20.99 29.86 38.11
CA TYR A 927 19.67 30.21 37.58
C TYR A 927 18.72 29.01 37.69
N HIS A 928 17.45 29.27 37.99
CA HIS A 928 16.50 28.22 38.32
C HIS A 928 15.80 27.62 37.10
N ALA A 929 15.68 28.41 36.03
CA ALA A 929 15.07 28.03 34.77
C ALA A 929 15.69 28.80 33.59
N LEU A 930 15.53 28.25 32.39
CA LEU A 930 15.95 28.86 31.13
C LEU A 930 14.72 29.15 30.26
N VAL A 931 14.68 30.36 29.70
CA VAL A 931 13.63 30.79 28.78
C VAL A 931 14.23 31.02 27.39
N ALA A 932 13.92 30.13 26.45
CA ALA A 932 14.32 30.26 25.06
C ALA A 932 13.32 31.13 24.31
N GLN A 933 13.70 32.40 24.10
CA GLN A 933 12.90 33.40 23.40
C GLN A 933 12.92 33.19 21.89
N THR A 934 11.83 33.60 21.24
CA THR A 934 11.73 33.55 19.78
C THR A 934 12.68 34.55 19.12
N GLY A 935 13.21 34.19 17.94
CA GLY A 935 13.98 35.11 17.10
C GLY A 935 15.20 34.47 16.42
N LYS A 936 15.96 33.64 17.15
CA LYS A 936 17.11 32.91 16.58
C LYS A 936 16.84 31.41 16.50
N ALA A 937 17.08 30.65 17.56
CA ALA A 937 17.00 29.19 17.58
C ALA A 937 15.56 28.67 17.46
N VAL A 938 14.61 29.36 18.11
CA VAL A 938 13.18 29.05 18.03
C VAL A 938 12.43 30.19 17.33
N LYS A 939 11.50 29.84 16.43
CA LYS A 939 10.83 30.80 15.53
C LYS A 939 9.37 31.09 15.86
N ARG A 940 8.64 30.07 16.34
CA ARG A 940 7.19 30.16 16.58
C ARG A 940 6.91 30.26 18.07
N TYR A 941 7.27 29.21 18.80
CA TYR A 941 6.95 29.10 20.22
C TYR A 941 8.18 29.31 21.09
N ARG A 942 7.96 29.92 22.26
CA ARG A 942 8.94 29.97 23.35
C ARG A 942 9.04 28.59 23.99
N GLU A 943 10.23 28.25 24.48
CA GLU A 943 10.44 27.03 25.26
C GLU A 943 10.98 27.41 26.64
N ILE A 944 10.49 26.74 27.68
CA ILE A 944 10.94 26.92 29.06
C ILE A 944 11.57 25.61 29.51
N VAL A 945 12.79 25.67 30.04
CA VAL A 945 13.54 24.49 30.47
C VAL A 945 13.86 24.59 31.95
N VAL A 946 13.53 23.54 32.68
CA VAL A 946 13.81 23.42 34.12
C VAL A 946 14.75 22.23 34.34
N PHE A 947 15.88 22.47 34.97
CA PHE A 947 16.95 21.47 35.13
C PHE A 947 16.83 20.63 36.39
N HIS A 948 15.84 20.93 37.24
CA HIS A 948 15.56 20.17 38.47
C HIS A 948 14.08 19.83 38.52
N ALA A 949 13.75 18.54 38.42
CA ALA A 949 12.35 18.09 38.36
C ALA A 949 11.55 18.30 39.66
N ASP A 950 12.22 18.52 40.79
CA ASP A 950 11.57 18.89 42.05
C ASP A 950 10.84 20.23 41.98
N ARG A 951 11.18 21.11 41.05
CA ARG A 951 10.48 22.38 40.80
C ARG A 951 9.22 22.25 39.95
N ILE A 952 8.83 21.01 39.63
CA ILE A 952 7.67 20.71 38.79
C ILE A 952 6.73 19.78 39.56
N VAL A 953 5.44 20.07 39.52
CA VAL A 953 4.40 19.11 39.90
C VAL A 953 3.33 19.02 38.81
N ILE A 954 3.00 17.80 38.40
CA ILE A 954 1.91 17.53 37.45
C ILE A 954 0.57 17.72 38.17
N ASP A 955 -0.25 18.64 37.67
CA ASP A 955 -1.53 19.00 38.29
C ASP A 955 -2.71 18.41 37.52
N HIS A 956 -2.66 18.43 36.19
CA HIS A 956 -3.70 17.87 35.34
C HIS A 956 -3.15 17.07 34.17
N LEU A 957 -3.88 16.02 33.80
CA LEU A 957 -3.72 15.28 32.55
C LEU A 957 -4.88 15.62 31.62
N ILE A 958 -4.58 16.04 30.39
CA ILE A 958 -5.58 16.42 29.39
C ILE A 958 -5.50 15.46 28.21
N ALA A 959 -6.60 14.78 27.89
CA ALA A 959 -6.80 14.08 26.63
C ALA A 959 -7.50 15.02 25.63
N TYR A 960 -6.93 15.21 24.46
CA TYR A 960 -7.47 16.10 23.43
C TYR A 960 -7.31 15.50 22.02
N GLN A 961 -8.09 16.01 21.07
CA GLN A 961 -8.02 15.71 19.65
C GLN A 961 -7.59 16.94 18.86
N ARG A 962 -6.96 16.73 17.70
CA ARG A 962 -6.69 17.79 16.73
C ARG A 962 -7.94 18.02 15.88
N VAL A 963 -8.38 19.26 15.78
CA VAL A 963 -9.55 19.68 15.00
C VAL A 963 -9.12 19.86 13.55
N VAL A 964 -9.54 18.94 12.68
CA VAL A 964 -9.22 18.98 11.25
C VAL A 964 -9.76 20.28 10.64
N ALA A 965 -8.91 20.95 9.86
CA ALA A 965 -9.22 22.25 9.25
C ALA A 965 -10.18 22.14 8.07
#